data_AF-A0A819S2W8-F1
#
_entry.id   AF-A0A819S2W8-F1
#
_cell.length_a   1.000
_cell.length_b   1.000
_cell.length_c   1.000
_cell.angle_alpha   90.00
_cell.angle_beta   90.00
_cell.angle_gamma   90.00
#
_symmetry.space_group_name_H-M   'P 1'
#
loop_
_entity.id
_entity.type
_entity.pdbx_description
1 polymer ?
#
loop_
_entity_poly.entity_id
_entity_poly.type
_entity_poly.pdbx_seq_one_letter_code
_entity_poly.pdbx_strand_id
1 'polypeptide(L)'
;MSDKAQQNNKPFQTTDDRLQEDDGETTSEDEDDADMLFDDDDDEDMAQEDLDDGGIPREEEEEDDDDDDDDEEMMLQEYDIENIEVYVPLDRVPLANPANENNNDDVIIVRKRKSRVLLPTPSPPATQLDKSVSQLSISQINPKKKKTTTTTTDNQSNNENVEASDNDTEKYKSCFLKVSDRTFKQMLSNAIQDGNKLVQCLDTPEKIYTIRQITELTDQLHFKQLQQALWQEYHSISLKYDFSELKVTKQYAAKHNTCRIHKPSKSAIEKRQETIKRQRERIATELNTHSLQLPVSITEWQPSIDFQILSNAINECVEKIQQKLKQEFQYKHELLELTCADHHLIKKFYNLKPNEEQIELAKKIWQSTADELRAKEQQEILRQHIYLKRLPSKTDKIVNQLVDDNQITLSNPFLDPDQRASFASRCSKIIIQCKFNLMTQQLDELESVVRRHSLTLIDLQNRLFQLNKEDPQLYTNVLIAAIEQRRKAMITRFFHTHLTLEQILILINGLKYIIPCQSLFSRQTINELAKTDYNKISTKIKTCLGKNRMSISDERANKAFPELEKIIYDVYSKPLSRRLRRRAQREHRRVTSLQRLLRQRPDIMICRVDKSPGFYIGNAAIITGKVHEYMNNTAAYEEIIDGHCPLADNLRAVQNLLNYLVTQKAITKAQSDKLLPSLDKLELAHLHALTKVHKPDIPIRPILAGINCPTALLSKFLNNLLAPIYLKVTAELTFTNSVQLVQSLEKYVSKGFFKSTTCFITADVKNLYTVIPREGGRQALIRFLEQYSNQGKIGTLSIDHIWKMARLILDNNTFAYNGKYYKQIRGGAMGSAFTQVYANIYMLEWEQDLIIHQQQHNEIYGRYIDDIFMTTNQTIDEINIELGKAQVKDINIEIEPTIATSVNYLDLTITNENGQLRTTIYHKPTAEPYYLPYTSDHPHRYHRNVPYSALLRAARLCSNVHDFNRERQRIDISLLLSDYPPKLISNQFQRFFQVNKAETLLKYLNERDYQQLHHKLLHHTTRKQAEKRNISIEDLVKKPPVLQPKIYDNKLWYPHYTFESGHRLQFSSQFQSWWKKYYQYPESPVKNINMRLCADKNRTLENLLIHKKPPAAILKRMEPTNS
;
A
#
# COMPACT_ATOMS: atom_id res chain seq x y z
N MET A 1 10.42 55.66 -20.07
CA MET A 1 11.83 55.94 -19.71
C MET A 1 12.70 54.84 -20.29
N SER A 2 13.92 55.16 -20.69
CA SER A 2 15.15 54.32 -20.82
C SER A 2 15.08 52.78 -20.82
N ASP A 3 15.84 52.06 -21.66
CA ASP A 3 16.67 52.45 -22.83
C ASP A 3 17.06 51.19 -23.65
N LYS A 4 17.13 51.37 -24.98
CA LYS A 4 18.07 50.84 -26.00
C LYS A 4 18.80 49.47 -25.92
N ALA A 5 19.01 48.96 -27.14
CA ALA A 5 20.23 48.30 -27.67
C ALA A 5 20.51 46.82 -27.33
N GLN A 6 21.16 46.02 -28.21
CA GLN A 6 21.44 46.19 -29.65
C GLN A 6 21.65 44.83 -30.37
N GLN A 7 21.25 44.79 -31.64
CA GLN A 7 21.87 44.11 -32.80
C GLN A 7 22.92 42.98 -32.55
N ASN A 8 22.75 41.83 -33.23
CA ASN A 8 23.59 41.61 -34.42
C ASN A 8 23.09 40.58 -35.47
N ASN A 9 23.40 40.94 -36.71
CA ASN A 9 23.38 40.18 -37.97
C ASN A 9 24.63 39.27 -38.07
N LYS A 10 24.89 38.36 -39.04
CA LYS A 10 24.40 38.06 -40.43
C LYS A 10 24.74 36.55 -40.80
N PRO A 11 24.74 36.03 -42.07
CA PRO A 11 24.40 34.62 -42.38
C PRO A 11 25.40 33.89 -43.36
N PHE A 12 24.89 33.15 -44.37
CA PHE A 12 25.53 32.32 -45.45
C PHE A 12 25.77 30.84 -45.06
N GLN A 13 25.16 29.85 -45.76
CA GLN A 13 25.55 29.15 -47.02
C GLN A 13 26.70 28.12 -46.83
N THR A 14 26.82 26.99 -47.54
CA THR A 14 26.35 26.59 -48.90
C THR A 14 26.32 25.04 -49.06
N THR A 15 25.86 24.53 -50.23
CA THR A 15 26.25 23.25 -50.92
C THR A 15 26.00 21.88 -50.24
N ASP A 16 25.81 20.76 -50.96
CA ASP A 16 25.15 20.43 -52.26
C ASP A 16 25.18 18.90 -52.50
N ASP A 17 24.46 18.38 -53.51
CA ASP A 17 24.76 17.12 -54.28
C ASP A 17 24.77 15.74 -53.53
N ARG A 18 24.37 14.55 -54.06
CA ARG A 18 23.75 14.11 -55.35
C ARG A 18 23.34 12.59 -55.30
N LEU A 19 22.76 12.07 -56.39
CA LEU A 19 22.45 10.66 -56.79
C LEU A 19 21.17 10.02 -56.16
N GLN A 20 20.21 9.39 -56.88
CA GLN A 20 20.18 8.41 -58.01
C GLN A 20 20.41 6.94 -57.54
N GLU A 21 19.69 5.89 -57.98
CA GLU A 21 18.53 5.73 -58.91
C GLU A 21 17.83 4.34 -58.73
N ASP A 22 17.01 3.90 -59.71
CA ASP A 22 16.50 2.53 -60.01
C ASP A 22 15.34 1.90 -59.19
N ASP A 23 14.11 2.10 -59.70
CA ASP A 23 13.24 1.13 -60.42
C ASP A 23 12.87 -0.29 -59.89
N GLY A 24 11.63 -0.72 -60.22
CA GLY A 24 11.12 -2.08 -60.02
C GLY A 24 9.59 -2.27 -60.21
N GLU A 25 9.10 -2.32 -61.45
CA GLU A 25 7.70 -2.68 -61.79
C GLU A 25 7.50 -4.21 -61.96
N THR A 26 6.27 -4.72 -61.72
CA THR A 26 5.50 -5.80 -62.42
C THR A 26 4.30 -6.23 -61.53
N THR A 27 3.01 -6.08 -61.92
CA THR A 27 2.13 -6.93 -62.78
C THR A 27 1.92 -8.37 -62.27
N SER A 28 0.75 -9.03 -62.34
CA SER A 28 -0.66 -8.67 -62.67
C SER A 28 -1.55 -9.94 -62.47
N GLU A 29 -2.87 -9.85 -62.72
CA GLU A 29 -3.81 -10.97 -63.02
C GLU A 29 -4.13 -12.02 -61.92
N ASP A 30 -5.24 -12.77 -61.95
CA ASP A 30 -6.69 -12.45 -62.18
C ASP A 30 -7.54 -13.75 -61.95
N GLU A 31 -8.87 -13.61 -61.92
CA GLU A 31 -9.94 -14.60 -62.25
C GLU A 31 -10.21 -15.91 -61.41
N ASP A 32 -11.42 -15.91 -60.81
CA ASP A 32 -12.57 -16.85 -61.00
C ASP A 32 -12.86 -18.16 -60.21
N ASP A 33 -14.14 -18.20 -59.76
CA ASP A 33 -15.17 -19.26 -59.69
C ASP A 33 -14.91 -20.70 -59.18
N ALA A 34 -15.76 -21.14 -58.22
CA ALA A 34 -16.89 -22.07 -58.51
C ALA A 34 -17.77 -22.39 -57.27
N ASP A 35 -19.05 -22.75 -57.52
CA ASP A 35 -20.07 -23.15 -56.52
C ASP A 35 -19.92 -24.60 -55.97
N MET A 36 -20.54 -24.85 -54.82
CA MET A 36 -21.48 -25.94 -54.45
C MET A 36 -21.39 -26.24 -52.92
N LEU A 37 -22.42 -26.12 -52.09
CA LEU A 37 -23.79 -26.70 -52.04
C LEU A 37 -23.88 -28.09 -51.37
N PHE A 38 -24.95 -28.24 -50.58
CA PHE A 38 -25.40 -29.41 -49.80
C PHE A 38 -24.56 -29.77 -48.56
N ASP A 39 -25.10 -30.46 -47.55
CA ASP A 39 -26.36 -30.35 -46.75
C ASP A 39 -26.40 -31.60 -45.82
N ASP A 40 -27.22 -31.55 -44.76
CA ASP A 40 -27.68 -32.71 -43.94
C ASP A 40 -26.59 -33.54 -43.17
N ASP A 41 -26.91 -34.38 -42.18
CA ASP A 41 -27.69 -34.17 -40.94
C ASP A 41 -27.31 -35.31 -39.94
N ASP A 42 -27.94 -35.37 -38.76
CA ASP A 42 -28.02 -36.50 -37.80
C ASP A 42 -26.69 -37.07 -37.19
N ASP A 43 -26.51 -37.05 -35.86
CA ASP A 43 -27.11 -37.90 -34.81
C ASP A 43 -26.67 -39.38 -34.82
N GLU A 44 -25.94 -39.81 -33.77
CA GLU A 44 -26.42 -40.80 -32.79
C GLU A 44 -25.43 -40.94 -31.61
N ASP A 45 -25.98 -41.07 -30.39
CA ASP A 45 -25.24 -41.57 -29.22
C ASP A 45 -24.90 -43.06 -29.40
N MET A 46 -23.89 -43.57 -28.68
CA MET A 46 -24.09 -44.76 -27.83
C MET A 46 -22.94 -45.01 -26.86
N ALA A 47 -23.33 -45.56 -25.72
CA ALA A 47 -22.48 -46.09 -24.65
C ALA A 47 -21.82 -47.44 -25.07
N GLN A 48 -21.05 -48.18 -24.27
CA GLN A 48 -20.91 -48.25 -22.81
C GLN A 48 -19.63 -49.07 -22.46
N GLU A 49 -19.40 -49.39 -21.16
CA GLU A 49 -18.79 -50.65 -20.67
C GLU A 49 -17.27 -50.93 -20.92
N ASP A 50 -16.50 -51.57 -20.01
CA ASP A 50 -16.71 -51.83 -18.57
C ASP A 50 -15.46 -52.39 -17.84
N LEU A 51 -15.53 -52.51 -16.49
CA LEU A 51 -14.84 -53.49 -15.59
C LEU A 51 -13.28 -53.48 -15.44
N ASP A 52 -12.66 -53.94 -14.34
CA ASP A 52 -12.99 -53.97 -12.89
C ASP A 52 -11.73 -54.39 -12.04
N ASP A 53 -11.85 -54.36 -10.70
CA ASP A 53 -11.11 -55.14 -9.67
C ASP A 53 -9.56 -54.93 -9.55
N GLY A 54 -8.93 -54.76 -8.38
CA GLY A 54 -9.39 -54.60 -6.98
C GLY A 54 -8.22 -54.75 -5.98
N GLY A 55 -8.44 -54.49 -4.69
CA GLY A 55 -7.48 -54.82 -3.60
C GLY A 55 -7.11 -53.70 -2.62
N ILE A 56 -7.28 -53.97 -1.31
CA ILE A 56 -7.25 -53.08 -0.13
C ILE A 56 -6.84 -53.98 1.08
N PRO A 57 -6.11 -53.58 2.17
CA PRO A 57 -6.10 -52.26 2.86
C PRO A 57 -4.75 -51.76 3.52
N ARG A 58 -4.79 -50.59 4.21
CA ARG A 58 -3.96 -50.13 5.39
C ARG A 58 -2.46 -49.77 5.18
N GLU A 59 -1.82 -48.90 6.00
CA GLU A 59 -2.27 -48.10 7.16
C GLU A 59 -1.52 -46.73 7.25
N GLU A 60 -2.12 -45.79 7.97
CA GLU A 60 -1.86 -44.34 8.22
C GLU A 60 -0.42 -43.78 8.39
N GLU A 61 -0.19 -42.56 7.86
CA GLU A 61 0.33 -41.39 8.63
C GLU A 61 -0.14 -40.08 7.94
N GLU A 62 -0.44 -39.01 8.71
CA GLU A 62 -1.28 -37.86 8.26
C GLU A 62 -0.49 -36.60 7.83
N GLU A 63 -0.92 -35.92 6.76
CA GLU A 63 -0.59 -34.50 6.46
C GLU A 63 -1.90 -33.67 6.36
N ASP A 64 -1.97 -32.55 7.09
CA ASP A 64 -3.15 -31.65 7.15
C ASP A 64 -3.30 -30.77 5.87
N ASP A 65 -3.97 -31.29 4.84
CA ASP A 65 -4.54 -30.48 3.75
C ASP A 65 -6.02 -30.13 4.04
N ASP A 66 -6.31 -28.83 4.27
CA ASP A 66 -7.66 -28.25 4.35
C ASP A 66 -7.96 -27.47 3.05
N ASP A 67 -8.35 -28.16 1.98
CA ASP A 67 -9.10 -27.57 0.85
C ASP A 67 -10.61 -27.83 1.09
N ASP A 68 -11.44 -26.80 0.91
CA ASP A 68 -12.89 -26.84 1.15
C ASP A 68 -13.57 -25.91 0.12
N ASP A 69 -13.77 -26.43 -1.10
CA ASP A 69 -14.46 -25.75 -2.21
C ASP A 69 -15.96 -26.11 -2.16
N ASP A 70 -16.82 -25.14 -1.81
CA ASP A 70 -18.29 -25.31 -1.84
C ASP A 70 -18.99 -23.94 -2.00
N ASP A 71 -19.04 -23.41 -3.24
CA ASP A 71 -19.71 -22.12 -3.57
C ASP A 71 -20.10 -22.04 -5.08
N GLU A 72 -20.33 -23.18 -5.75
CA GLU A 72 -20.91 -23.23 -7.11
C GLU A 72 -22.45 -23.42 -7.06
N GLU A 73 -23.19 -22.34 -6.76
CA GLU A 73 -24.59 -22.25 -7.20
C GLU A 73 -24.87 -20.94 -7.95
N MET A 74 -25.20 -21.13 -9.23
CA MET A 74 -25.39 -20.19 -10.33
C MET A 74 -25.79 -18.72 -10.05
N MET A 75 -25.21 -17.82 -10.85
CA MET A 75 -25.90 -16.58 -11.22
C MET A 75 -26.90 -16.84 -12.34
N LEU A 76 -28.20 -16.64 -12.08
CA LEU A 76 -29.17 -16.31 -13.12
C LEU A 76 -29.75 -14.91 -12.88
N GLN A 77 -29.66 -14.07 -13.91
CA GLN A 77 -30.42 -12.84 -14.05
C GLN A 77 -31.24 -12.98 -15.32
N GLU A 78 -32.34 -13.72 -15.21
CA GLU A 78 -33.31 -13.78 -16.30
C GLU A 78 -34.02 -12.43 -16.45
N TYR A 79 -34.25 -12.10 -17.71
CA TYR A 79 -35.12 -11.00 -18.11
C TYR A 79 -36.54 -11.55 -18.14
N ASP A 80 -37.50 -10.72 -17.76
CA ASP A 80 -38.85 -10.88 -18.31
C ASP A 80 -39.47 -9.51 -18.57
N ILE A 81 -40.23 -9.46 -19.65
CA ILE A 81 -41.08 -8.35 -20.04
C ILE A 81 -42.49 -8.92 -20.04
N GLU A 82 -43.41 -8.38 -19.24
CA GLU A 82 -44.77 -8.19 -19.74
C GLU A 82 -45.67 -7.26 -18.91
N ASN A 83 -46.60 -6.67 -19.64
CA ASN A 83 -47.94 -6.20 -19.29
C ASN A 83 -48.17 -5.23 -18.12
N ILE A 84 -48.65 -4.05 -18.54
CA ILE A 84 -49.30 -3.03 -17.74
C ILE A 84 -50.80 -3.38 -17.67
N GLU A 85 -51.39 -3.35 -16.47
CA GLU A 85 -52.82 -3.01 -16.33
C GLU A 85 -53.00 -1.87 -15.33
N VAL A 86 -54.06 -1.08 -15.54
CA VAL A 86 -54.33 0.18 -14.85
C VAL A 86 -55.63 0.07 -14.07
N TYR A 87 -55.62 0.38 -12.76
CA TYR A 87 -56.86 0.72 -12.06
C TYR A 87 -56.67 1.78 -10.96
N VAL A 88 -57.64 2.69 -10.87
CA VAL A 88 -57.65 3.97 -10.12
C VAL A 88 -59.13 4.40 -9.95
N PRO A 89 -59.59 5.12 -8.91
CA PRO A 89 -59.15 5.29 -7.52
C PRO A 89 -60.27 4.86 -6.52
N LEU A 90 -60.26 5.32 -5.25
CA LEU A 90 -61.43 6.03 -4.64
C LEU A 90 -61.12 6.68 -3.26
N ASP A 91 -61.08 8.02 -3.25
CA ASP A 91 -61.72 8.99 -2.34
C ASP A 91 -61.71 8.92 -0.78
N ARG A 92 -61.14 10.01 -0.20
CA ARG A 92 -61.75 11.02 0.72
C ARG A 92 -61.66 10.99 2.27
N VAL A 93 -60.71 11.81 2.77
CA VAL A 93 -60.81 12.92 3.78
C VAL A 93 -61.43 12.67 5.20
N PRO A 94 -61.55 13.64 6.17
CA PRO A 94 -61.11 13.37 7.57
C PRO A 94 -62.10 13.78 8.69
N LEU A 95 -61.64 13.74 9.96
CA LEU A 95 -61.99 14.55 11.17
C LEU A 95 -61.18 13.92 12.37
N ALA A 96 -60.95 14.50 13.56
CA ALA A 96 -60.68 15.88 14.01
C ALA A 96 -60.17 15.86 15.50
N ASN A 97 -59.68 17.01 16.00
CA ASN A 97 -59.26 17.28 17.40
C ASN A 97 -60.39 17.05 18.45
N PRO A 98 -60.12 16.80 19.76
CA PRO A 98 -59.43 17.70 20.73
C PRO A 98 -58.56 16.99 21.80
N ALA A 99 -58.16 17.57 22.96
CA ALA A 99 -57.44 18.82 23.31
C ALA A 99 -57.19 18.87 24.85
N ASN A 100 -56.35 19.83 25.32
CA ASN A 100 -56.31 20.45 26.67
C ASN A 100 -55.86 19.69 27.97
N GLU A 101 -54.73 20.20 28.54
CA GLU A 101 -54.61 20.91 29.85
C GLU A 101 -54.27 20.27 31.23
N ASN A 102 -53.24 20.90 31.84
CA ASN A 102 -53.09 21.45 33.22
C ASN A 102 -52.73 20.61 34.48
N ASN A 103 -51.54 20.93 35.00
CA ASN A 103 -51.16 21.39 36.37
C ASN A 103 -51.58 20.64 37.66
N ASN A 104 -50.61 20.41 38.56
CA ASN A 104 -50.38 21.26 39.77
C ASN A 104 -49.12 20.84 40.59
N ASP A 105 -48.74 21.67 41.56
CA ASP A 105 -47.53 21.60 42.41
C ASP A 105 -47.70 20.78 43.72
N ASP A 106 -46.59 20.44 44.43
CA ASP A 106 -46.25 21.08 45.74
C ASP A 106 -45.00 20.54 46.52
N VAL A 107 -44.08 21.47 46.82
CA VAL A 107 -43.51 21.86 48.14
C VAL A 107 -42.91 20.86 49.19
N ILE A 108 -41.55 20.92 49.30
CA ILE A 108 -40.65 21.03 50.49
C ILE A 108 -40.73 20.05 51.71
N ILE A 109 -39.61 19.38 52.07
CA ILE A 109 -39.00 19.28 53.45
C ILE A 109 -37.61 18.54 53.44
N VAL A 110 -36.88 18.40 54.57
CA VAL A 110 -35.68 19.22 54.92
C VAL A 110 -34.70 18.52 55.91
N ARG A 111 -33.46 19.07 56.10
CA ARG A 111 -32.34 18.70 57.05
C ARG A 111 -31.40 17.55 56.57
N LYS A 112 -30.09 17.42 56.88
CA LYS A 112 -28.89 18.13 57.46
C LYS A 112 -27.81 16.98 57.62
N ARG A 113 -26.48 17.09 57.83
CA ARG A 113 -25.58 18.14 58.39
C ARG A 113 -24.06 17.82 58.12
N LYS A 114 -23.26 18.81 57.71
CA LYS A 114 -21.84 19.13 58.12
C LYS A 114 -20.66 18.12 57.97
N SER A 115 -19.34 18.49 58.03
CA SER A 115 -18.55 19.65 57.52
C SER A 115 -17.06 19.67 58.04
N ARG A 116 -16.05 19.86 57.17
CA ARG A 116 -14.71 20.55 57.35
C ARG A 116 -13.81 20.18 56.15
N VAL A 117 -13.02 21.03 55.45
CA VAL A 117 -12.46 22.41 55.57
C VAL A 117 -11.17 22.56 56.39
N LEU A 118 -10.06 22.91 55.73
CA LEU A 118 -9.19 24.08 56.03
C LEU A 118 -8.11 24.36 54.95
N LEU A 119 -7.72 25.64 54.84
CA LEU A 119 -6.64 26.29 54.04
C LEU A 119 -6.26 27.59 54.81
N PRO A 120 -5.03 28.17 54.74
CA PRO A 120 -4.74 29.16 53.68
C PRO A 120 -3.24 29.40 53.28
N THR A 121 -3.06 30.36 52.36
CA THR A 121 -1.87 31.06 51.77
C THR A 121 -1.14 32.02 52.76
N PRO A 122 0.06 32.65 52.49
CA PRO A 122 0.46 33.41 51.26
C PRO A 122 1.99 33.45 50.88
N SER A 123 2.38 34.47 50.09
CA SER A 123 3.69 34.75 49.42
C SER A 123 4.06 36.27 49.50
N PRO A 124 5.11 36.85 48.86
CA PRO A 124 6.31 36.34 48.15
C PRO A 124 7.62 36.80 48.92
N PRO A 125 8.59 37.69 48.52
CA PRO A 125 9.20 38.10 47.22
C PRO A 125 10.76 38.36 47.16
N ALA A 126 11.30 38.45 45.93
CA ALA A 126 12.39 39.36 45.44
C ALA A 126 13.92 39.18 45.79
N THR A 127 14.73 39.94 45.02
CA THR A 127 16.16 40.36 45.16
C THR A 127 17.33 39.48 44.64
N GLN A 128 17.72 39.77 43.39
CA GLN A 128 19.06 40.07 42.83
C GLN A 128 20.42 39.76 43.54
N LEU A 129 21.40 39.53 42.65
CA LEU A 129 22.80 40.03 42.58
C LEU A 129 24.00 39.15 43.04
N ASP A 130 24.87 38.91 42.05
CA ASP A 130 26.33 39.13 42.03
C ASP A 130 27.34 38.39 42.96
N LYS A 131 28.38 37.84 42.27
CA LYS A 131 29.83 37.98 42.58
C LYS A 131 30.40 37.31 43.86
N SER A 132 31.69 36.93 43.92
CA SER A 132 32.74 36.86 42.87
C SER A 132 33.99 36.09 43.31
N VAL A 133 34.70 35.53 42.32
CA VAL A 133 36.17 35.58 42.17
C VAL A 133 37.07 35.02 43.30
N SER A 134 37.53 33.79 43.05
CA SER A 134 38.92 33.29 43.22
C SER A 134 39.55 33.15 44.61
N GLN A 135 40.42 32.15 44.75
CA GLN A 135 41.90 32.24 44.88
C GLN A 135 42.44 30.79 45.04
N LEU A 136 43.67 30.40 44.66
CA LEU A 136 44.82 31.12 44.09
C LEU A 136 45.71 30.14 43.25
N SER A 137 46.68 30.69 42.49
CA SER A 137 47.94 30.13 41.94
C SER A 137 48.10 28.60 41.75
N ILE A 138 48.45 28.05 40.58
CA ILE A 138 49.53 28.39 39.60
C ILE A 138 50.97 28.17 40.12
N SER A 139 51.58 27.07 39.69
CA SER A 139 52.99 26.99 39.24
C SER A 139 53.07 25.88 38.17
N GLN A 140 53.30 26.22 36.89
CA GLN A 140 54.62 26.33 36.26
C GLN A 140 55.43 25.01 36.26
N ILE A 141 55.54 24.35 35.09
CA ILE A 141 56.69 24.48 34.17
C ILE A 141 56.38 23.75 32.87
N ASN A 142 56.82 24.33 31.76
CA ASN A 142 56.99 23.67 30.46
C ASN A 142 58.22 24.35 29.82
N PRO A 143 59.26 23.62 29.37
CA PRO A 143 59.44 23.57 27.91
C PRO A 143 60.27 22.40 27.30
N LYS A 144 60.06 22.18 26.00
CA LYS A 144 61.05 21.74 24.97
C LYS A 144 61.80 20.39 25.18
N LYS A 145 61.45 19.39 24.36
CA LYS A 145 62.14 19.05 23.08
C LYS A 145 61.25 18.06 22.28
N LYS A 146 60.77 18.33 21.06
CA LYS A 146 61.40 18.57 19.72
C LYS A 146 61.75 17.28 18.95
N LYS A 147 61.28 17.22 17.68
CA LYS A 147 61.92 16.49 16.56
C LYS A 147 63.38 17.01 16.38
N THR A 148 64.31 16.37 15.66
CA THR A 148 64.17 15.60 14.39
C THR A 148 65.41 14.72 14.14
N THR A 149 65.33 13.87 13.12
CA THR A 149 66.40 13.10 12.44
C THR A 149 67.70 13.83 12.11
N THR A 150 68.80 13.06 12.03
CA THR A 150 69.85 13.25 11.01
C THR A 150 70.45 11.91 10.54
N THR A 151 70.30 11.65 9.23
CA THR A 151 71.21 10.97 8.28
C THR A 151 72.27 9.95 8.75
N THR A 152 72.23 8.75 8.14
CA THR A 152 73.32 8.25 7.27
C THR A 152 72.74 7.33 6.17
N THR A 153 73.53 6.99 5.15
CA THR A 153 73.06 6.34 3.91
C THR A 153 73.27 4.81 3.87
N ASP A 154 72.65 4.20 2.86
CA ASP A 154 72.97 2.89 2.26
C ASP A 154 72.88 1.63 3.11
N ASN A 155 71.88 0.79 2.81
CA ASN A 155 72.15 -0.37 1.95
C ASN A 155 70.89 -0.99 1.32
N GLN A 156 71.10 -1.86 0.33
CA GLN A 156 70.07 -2.51 -0.48
C GLN A 156 69.82 -3.97 -0.06
N SER A 157 68.67 -4.53 -0.50
CA SER A 157 68.28 -5.97 -0.40
C SER A 157 67.99 -6.48 1.03
N ASN A 158 67.05 -7.39 1.28
CA ASN A 158 66.40 -8.38 0.41
C ASN A 158 64.87 -8.47 0.57
N ASN A 159 64.22 -9.20 -0.34
CA ASN A 159 62.86 -9.70 -0.15
C ASN A 159 62.81 -10.76 0.97
N GLU A 160 61.69 -10.88 1.69
CA GLU A 160 61.00 -12.17 1.83
C GLU A 160 59.53 -12.05 2.27
N ASN A 161 58.68 -12.86 1.63
CA ASN A 161 57.42 -13.45 2.09
C ASN A 161 56.53 -12.70 3.12
N VAL A 162 55.46 -12.07 2.64
CA VAL A 162 54.23 -11.90 3.42
C VAL A 162 53.46 -13.22 3.40
N GLU A 163 53.51 -13.99 4.49
CA GLU A 163 52.64 -15.16 4.65
C GLU A 163 51.16 -14.74 4.71
N ALA A 164 50.28 -15.53 4.08
CA ALA A 164 48.84 -15.33 4.19
C ALA A 164 48.34 -15.76 5.58
N SER A 165 47.34 -15.07 6.11
CA SER A 165 46.90 -15.20 7.51
C SER A 165 46.13 -16.49 7.78
N ASP A 166 46.81 -17.56 8.21
CA ASP A 166 46.20 -18.82 8.66
C ASP A 166 45.47 -18.71 10.03
N ASN A 167 45.69 -17.61 10.78
CA ASN A 167 45.27 -17.39 12.17
C ASN A 167 43.78 -17.67 12.47
N ASP A 168 42.87 -17.50 11.50
CA ASP A 168 41.43 -17.73 11.72
C ASP A 168 41.07 -19.23 11.84
N THR A 169 41.91 -20.15 11.34
CA THR A 169 41.64 -21.60 11.42
C THR A 169 42.04 -22.24 12.75
N GLU A 170 43.07 -21.72 13.45
CA GLU A 170 43.51 -22.28 14.73
C GLU A 170 42.46 -22.13 15.84
N LYS A 171 41.53 -21.17 15.69
CA LYS A 171 40.46 -20.88 16.65
C LYS A 171 39.52 -22.06 16.92
N TYR A 172 39.42 -23.02 15.99
CA TYR A 172 38.56 -24.19 16.10
C TYR A 172 39.31 -25.48 16.47
N LYS A 173 40.61 -25.40 16.75
CA LYS A 173 41.40 -26.56 17.15
C LYS A 173 40.98 -27.06 18.55
N SER A 174 40.74 -28.37 18.66
CA SER A 174 40.51 -29.06 19.93
C SER A 174 41.72 -28.97 20.86
N CYS A 175 41.53 -29.23 22.16
CA CYS A 175 42.64 -29.45 23.08
C CYS A 175 42.22 -30.45 24.19
N PHE A 176 42.30 -31.73 23.87
CA PHE A 176 41.85 -32.84 24.73
C PHE A 176 42.67 -32.94 26.01
N LEU A 177 43.93 -32.49 25.98
CA LEU A 177 44.80 -32.34 27.15
C LEU A 177 44.27 -31.36 28.22
N LYS A 178 43.26 -30.53 27.90
CA LYS A 178 42.65 -29.56 28.83
C LYS A 178 41.20 -29.87 29.22
N VAL A 179 40.64 -30.97 28.70
CA VAL A 179 39.27 -31.42 29.02
C VAL A 179 39.26 -32.19 30.35
N SER A 180 38.25 -32.02 31.20
CA SER A 180 38.19 -32.73 32.51
C SER A 180 38.00 -34.25 32.36
N ASP A 181 38.48 -35.04 33.32
CA ASP A 181 38.46 -36.53 33.25
C ASP A 181 37.07 -37.10 33.06
N ARG A 182 36.09 -36.56 33.80
CA ARG A 182 34.67 -36.94 33.66
C ARG A 182 34.14 -36.65 32.25
N THR A 183 34.47 -35.49 31.69
CA THR A 183 34.02 -35.07 30.36
C THR A 183 34.70 -35.91 29.27
N PHE A 184 36.01 -36.14 29.37
CA PHE A 184 36.77 -36.92 28.38
C PHE A 184 36.31 -38.38 28.33
N LYS A 185 36.12 -39.02 29.50
CA LYS A 185 35.52 -40.37 29.59
C LYS A 185 34.14 -40.42 28.95
N GLN A 186 33.28 -39.42 29.21
CA GLN A 186 31.94 -39.36 28.63
C GLN A 186 31.96 -39.15 27.10
N MET A 187 32.93 -38.38 26.57
CA MET A 187 33.09 -38.19 25.12
C MET A 187 33.47 -39.50 24.42
N LEU A 188 34.42 -40.26 24.96
CA LEU A 188 34.75 -41.60 24.44
C LEU A 188 33.59 -42.60 24.63
N SER A 189 32.89 -42.55 25.77
CA SER A 189 31.71 -43.41 26.02
C SER A 189 30.56 -43.18 25.05
N ASN A 190 30.41 -41.95 24.54
CA ASN A 190 29.38 -41.57 23.57
C ASN A 190 29.81 -41.87 22.12
N ALA A 191 31.01 -42.40 21.90
CA ALA A 191 31.45 -42.85 20.57
C ALA A 191 30.81 -44.21 20.23
N ILE A 192 30.95 -45.22 21.11
CA ILE A 192 30.58 -46.62 20.85
C ILE A 192 29.52 -47.12 21.86
N GLN A 193 28.58 -47.96 21.39
CA GLN A 193 27.46 -48.51 22.17
C GLN A 193 27.85 -49.20 23.49
N ASP A 194 29.00 -49.90 23.52
CA ASP A 194 29.50 -50.63 24.70
C ASP A 194 30.39 -49.76 25.63
N GLY A 195 30.34 -48.43 25.45
CA GLY A 195 31.24 -47.45 26.06
C GLY A 195 31.32 -47.44 27.59
N ASN A 196 30.33 -48.00 28.29
CA ASN A 196 30.37 -48.16 29.75
C ASN A 196 31.56 -49.02 30.22
N LYS A 197 31.94 -50.08 29.47
CA LYS A 197 33.17 -50.84 29.75
C LYS A 197 34.40 -49.97 29.56
N LEU A 198 34.44 -49.20 28.46
CA LEU A 198 35.55 -48.31 28.11
C LEU A 198 35.81 -47.23 29.18
N VAL A 199 34.75 -46.72 29.82
CA VAL A 199 34.81 -45.79 30.97
C VAL A 199 35.39 -46.44 32.23
N GLN A 200 35.10 -47.73 32.47
CA GLN A 200 35.54 -48.49 33.64
C GLN A 200 37.03 -48.81 33.58
N CYS A 201 37.57 -49.23 32.43
CA CYS A 201 38.97 -49.65 32.31
C CYS A 201 39.99 -48.49 32.34
N LEU A 202 39.54 -47.27 32.06
CA LEU A 202 40.31 -46.02 32.20
C LEU A 202 40.33 -45.55 33.67
N ASP A 203 40.51 -46.46 34.62
CA ASP A 203 40.46 -46.21 36.06
C ASP A 203 41.54 -45.24 36.57
N THR A 204 42.82 -45.44 36.20
CA THR A 204 43.94 -44.60 36.68
C THR A 204 44.15 -43.32 35.86
N PRO A 205 44.67 -42.24 36.48
CA PRO A 205 45.03 -41.01 35.77
C PRO A 205 46.05 -41.23 34.64
N GLU A 206 46.99 -42.18 34.79
CA GLU A 206 47.98 -42.46 33.75
C GLU A 206 47.34 -43.02 32.47
N LYS A 207 46.43 -44.00 32.61
CA LYS A 207 45.69 -44.56 31.46
C LYS A 207 44.89 -43.47 30.73
N ILE A 208 44.20 -42.61 31.48
CA ILE A 208 43.44 -41.48 30.91
C ILE A 208 44.39 -40.53 30.18
N TYR A 209 45.55 -40.22 30.76
CA TYR A 209 46.52 -39.29 30.19
C TYR A 209 47.15 -39.81 28.88
N THR A 210 47.57 -41.07 28.83
CA THR A 210 48.14 -41.67 27.60
C THR A 210 47.10 -41.73 26.48
N ILE A 211 45.86 -42.10 26.78
CA ILE A 211 44.77 -42.09 25.78
C ILE A 211 44.40 -40.67 25.33
N ARG A 212 44.50 -39.65 26.20
CA ARG A 212 44.40 -38.24 25.78
C ARG A 212 45.52 -37.82 24.83
N GLN A 213 46.77 -38.21 25.09
CA GLN A 213 47.90 -37.86 24.20
C GLN A 213 47.67 -38.44 22.80
N ILE A 214 47.22 -39.70 22.72
CA ILE A 214 46.86 -40.34 21.44
C ILE A 214 45.69 -39.63 20.78
N THR A 215 44.61 -39.30 21.52
CA THR A 215 43.45 -38.58 20.97
C THR A 215 43.82 -37.18 20.45
N GLU A 216 44.68 -36.45 21.17
CA GLU A 216 45.20 -35.14 20.77
C GLU A 216 46.07 -35.22 19.51
N LEU A 217 46.96 -36.24 19.41
CA LEU A 217 47.77 -36.46 18.21
C LEU A 217 46.91 -36.87 17.00
N THR A 218 45.86 -37.69 17.21
CA THR A 218 44.89 -38.06 16.17
C THR A 218 44.07 -36.86 15.70
N ASP A 219 43.62 -35.96 16.58
CA ASP A 219 42.97 -34.69 16.21
C ASP A 219 43.90 -33.80 15.37
N GLN A 220 45.15 -33.66 15.81
CA GLN A 220 46.15 -32.88 15.07
C GLN A 220 46.50 -33.48 13.70
N LEU A 221 46.48 -34.81 13.56
CA LEU A 221 46.69 -35.50 12.30
C LEU A 221 45.53 -35.25 11.33
N HIS A 222 44.28 -35.39 11.77
CA HIS A 222 43.08 -35.09 10.96
C HIS A 222 43.01 -33.60 10.56
N PHE A 223 43.33 -32.68 11.48
CA PHE A 223 43.43 -31.25 11.18
C PHE A 223 44.45 -30.97 10.05
N LYS A 224 45.61 -31.64 10.08
CA LYS A 224 46.64 -31.50 9.04
C LYS A 224 46.26 -32.16 7.72
N GLN A 225 45.46 -33.23 7.74
CA GLN A 225 44.87 -33.81 6.52
C GLN A 225 43.87 -32.84 5.86
N LEU A 226 42.97 -32.21 6.64
CA LEU A 226 42.03 -31.20 6.13
C LEU A 226 42.75 -29.96 5.58
N GLN A 227 43.80 -29.48 6.25
CA GLN A 227 44.68 -28.45 5.69
C GLN A 227 45.34 -28.91 4.39
N GLN A 228 45.87 -30.13 4.32
CA GLN A 228 46.51 -30.64 3.11
C GLN A 228 45.54 -30.69 1.92
N ALA A 229 44.31 -31.18 2.12
CA ALA A 229 43.30 -31.26 1.07
C ALA A 229 42.95 -29.87 0.50
N LEU A 230 42.69 -28.87 1.37
CA LEU A 230 42.39 -27.51 0.93
C LEU A 230 43.58 -26.88 0.17
N TRP A 231 44.82 -27.07 0.64
CA TRP A 231 46.01 -26.57 -0.06
C TRP A 231 46.36 -27.38 -1.33
N GLN A 232 45.87 -28.61 -1.48
CA GLN A 232 45.90 -29.36 -2.75
C GLN A 232 44.94 -28.76 -3.78
N GLU A 233 43.76 -28.31 -3.37
CA GLU A 233 42.82 -27.65 -4.30
C GLU A 233 43.21 -26.20 -4.65
N TYR A 234 43.90 -25.47 -3.76
CA TYR A 234 44.62 -24.25 -4.16
C TYR A 234 45.62 -24.52 -5.30
N HIS A 235 46.23 -25.71 -5.34
CA HIS A 235 47.18 -26.09 -6.39
C HIS A 235 46.50 -26.63 -7.66
N SER A 236 45.42 -27.41 -7.55
CA SER A 236 44.64 -27.87 -8.72
C SER A 236 44.11 -26.66 -9.51
N ILE A 237 43.56 -25.67 -8.80
CA ILE A 237 43.09 -24.39 -9.36
C ILE A 237 44.28 -23.60 -9.95
N SER A 238 45.48 -23.67 -9.36
CA SER A 238 46.69 -23.02 -9.90
C SER A 238 47.21 -23.60 -11.22
N LEU A 239 46.86 -24.84 -11.53
CA LEU A 239 47.18 -25.50 -12.80
C LEU A 239 46.06 -25.29 -13.84
N LYS A 240 44.82 -25.13 -13.39
CA LYS A 240 43.63 -24.94 -14.22
C LYS A 240 43.42 -23.49 -14.68
N TYR A 241 43.95 -22.51 -13.94
CA TYR A 241 43.87 -21.08 -14.25
C TYR A 241 45.17 -20.36 -13.91
N ASP A 242 45.67 -19.51 -14.82
CA ASP A 242 46.91 -18.76 -14.58
C ASP A 242 46.71 -17.65 -13.52
N PHE A 243 47.27 -17.87 -12.33
CA PHE A 243 47.22 -16.91 -11.22
C PHE A 243 48.04 -15.63 -11.44
N SER A 244 48.86 -15.53 -12.49
CA SER A 244 49.59 -14.29 -12.80
C SER A 244 48.66 -13.16 -13.25
N GLU A 245 47.63 -13.47 -14.04
CA GLU A 245 46.68 -12.49 -14.58
C GLU A 245 45.61 -12.03 -13.57
N LEU A 246 45.34 -12.82 -12.53
CA LEU A 246 44.21 -12.61 -11.60
C LEU A 246 44.40 -11.46 -10.57
N LYS A 247 45.41 -10.61 -10.75
CA LYS A 247 45.77 -9.51 -9.83
C LYS A 247 45.05 -8.20 -10.13
N VAL A 248 43.81 -8.06 -9.64
CA VAL A 248 43.08 -6.77 -9.65
C VAL A 248 43.86 -5.72 -8.84
N THR A 249 44.25 -4.61 -9.48
CA THR A 249 45.03 -3.55 -8.82
C THR A 249 44.19 -2.76 -7.82
N LYS A 250 44.83 -2.23 -6.76
CA LYS A 250 44.14 -1.54 -5.65
C LYS A 250 43.34 -0.31 -6.11
N GLN A 251 43.81 0.39 -7.16
CA GLN A 251 43.08 1.51 -7.75
C GLN A 251 41.87 1.03 -8.58
N TYR A 252 42.00 -0.04 -9.37
CA TYR A 252 40.88 -0.57 -10.15
C TYR A 252 39.76 -1.10 -9.22
N ALA A 253 40.14 -1.87 -8.19
CA ALA A 253 39.23 -2.35 -7.16
C ALA A 253 38.44 -1.21 -6.47
N ALA A 254 39.14 -0.13 -6.10
CA ALA A 254 38.52 1.05 -5.47
C ALA A 254 37.68 1.91 -6.44
N LYS A 255 38.04 1.97 -7.73
CA LYS A 255 37.30 2.73 -8.75
C LYS A 255 36.00 2.03 -9.19
N HIS A 256 35.97 0.70 -9.10
CA HIS A 256 34.86 -0.13 -9.59
C HIS A 256 34.14 -0.94 -8.48
N ASN A 257 34.46 -0.69 -7.20
CA ASN A 257 33.91 -1.38 -6.02
C ASN A 257 33.98 -2.92 -6.09
N THR A 258 35.08 -3.47 -6.61
CA THR A 258 35.31 -4.92 -6.67
C THR A 258 36.25 -5.41 -5.56
N CYS A 259 36.03 -6.62 -5.04
CA CYS A 259 36.85 -7.19 -3.98
C CYS A 259 38.27 -7.51 -4.47
N ARG A 260 39.29 -7.13 -3.70
CA ARG A 260 40.69 -7.48 -3.96
C ARG A 260 40.93 -8.96 -3.62
N ILE A 261 40.88 -9.83 -4.63
CA ILE A 261 41.32 -11.22 -4.51
C ILE A 261 42.83 -11.24 -4.22
N HIS A 262 43.22 -11.94 -3.15
CA HIS A 262 44.63 -12.07 -2.74
C HIS A 262 45.00 -13.55 -2.53
N LYS A 263 44.89 -14.36 -3.60
CA LYS A 263 45.34 -15.76 -3.58
C LYS A 263 46.89 -15.81 -3.55
N PRO A 264 47.50 -16.79 -2.83
CA PRO A 264 48.96 -16.94 -2.75
C PRO A 264 49.59 -17.34 -4.10
N SER A 265 50.91 -17.13 -4.26
CA SER A 265 51.64 -17.57 -5.46
C SER A 265 51.80 -19.09 -5.50
N LYS A 266 52.00 -19.65 -6.69
CA LYS A 266 52.22 -21.10 -6.88
C LYS A 266 53.36 -21.64 -6.00
N SER A 267 54.51 -20.97 -5.97
CA SER A 267 55.64 -21.34 -5.10
C SER A 267 55.36 -21.24 -3.60
N ALA A 268 54.44 -20.36 -3.18
CA ALA A 268 54.01 -20.29 -1.79
C ALA A 268 53.03 -21.43 -1.45
N ILE A 269 52.15 -21.81 -2.38
CA ILE A 269 51.26 -22.99 -2.28
C ILE A 269 52.11 -24.27 -2.17
N GLU A 270 53.08 -24.47 -3.07
CA GLU A 270 54.00 -25.62 -3.08
C GLU A 270 54.80 -25.71 -1.77
N LYS A 271 55.45 -24.61 -1.33
CA LYS A 271 56.19 -24.54 -0.06
C LYS A 271 55.29 -24.80 1.16
N ARG A 272 54.03 -24.37 1.14
CA ARG A 272 53.07 -24.62 2.23
C ARG A 272 52.60 -26.07 2.25
N GLN A 273 52.31 -26.68 1.09
CA GLN A 273 52.00 -28.11 0.99
C GLN A 273 53.14 -28.97 1.55
N GLU A 274 54.39 -28.68 1.18
CA GLU A 274 55.53 -29.45 1.68
C GLU A 274 55.70 -29.29 3.19
N THR A 275 55.49 -28.08 3.73
CA THR A 275 55.50 -27.80 5.17
C THR A 275 54.41 -28.61 5.89
N ILE A 276 53.19 -28.65 5.37
CA ILE A 276 52.08 -29.43 5.94
C ILE A 276 52.39 -30.94 5.86
N LYS A 277 52.94 -31.42 4.74
CA LYS A 277 53.34 -32.83 4.58
C LYS A 277 54.37 -33.25 5.64
N ARG A 278 55.46 -32.48 5.81
CA ARG A 278 56.48 -32.74 6.83
C ARG A 278 55.91 -32.71 8.26
N GLN A 279 54.99 -31.79 8.55
CA GLN A 279 54.28 -31.75 9.84
C GLN A 279 53.41 -32.99 10.07
N ARG A 280 52.65 -33.42 9.04
CA ARG A 280 51.78 -34.61 9.09
C ARG A 280 52.60 -35.89 9.28
N GLU A 281 53.72 -36.01 8.59
CA GLU A 281 54.65 -37.15 8.71
C GLU A 281 55.27 -37.22 10.12
N ARG A 282 55.68 -36.07 10.69
CA ARG A 282 56.13 -36.02 12.08
C ARG A 282 55.05 -36.48 13.06
N ILE A 283 53.83 -35.91 12.98
CA ILE A 283 52.72 -36.27 13.89
C ILE A 283 52.37 -37.76 13.74
N ALA A 284 52.42 -38.33 12.53
CA ALA A 284 52.20 -39.75 12.31
C ALA A 284 53.30 -40.63 12.94
N THR A 285 54.58 -40.23 12.90
CA THR A 285 55.64 -40.95 13.63
C THR A 285 55.51 -40.84 15.14
N GLU A 286 55.16 -39.66 15.67
CA GLU A 286 54.95 -39.40 17.11
C GLU A 286 53.76 -40.23 17.64
N LEU A 287 52.64 -40.25 16.90
CA LEU A 287 51.47 -41.10 17.14
C LEU A 287 51.80 -42.60 17.06
N ASN A 288 52.58 -43.03 16.06
CA ASN A 288 53.02 -44.43 15.97
C ASN A 288 53.94 -44.82 17.14
N THR A 289 54.85 -43.95 17.61
CA THR A 289 55.68 -44.28 18.78
C THR A 289 54.85 -44.44 20.06
N HIS A 290 53.83 -43.60 20.29
CA HIS A 290 52.92 -43.80 21.41
C HIS A 290 52.01 -45.03 21.23
N SER A 291 51.60 -45.33 20.00
CA SER A 291 50.78 -46.53 19.70
C SER A 291 51.58 -47.83 19.85
N LEU A 292 52.89 -47.82 19.58
CA LEU A 292 53.81 -48.93 19.81
C LEU A 292 54.22 -49.11 21.29
N GLN A 293 53.94 -48.13 22.15
CA GLN A 293 54.07 -48.25 23.62
C GLN A 293 52.84 -48.88 24.29
N LEU A 294 51.72 -48.97 23.57
CA LEU A 294 50.45 -49.56 24.03
C LEU A 294 50.26 -51.10 23.91
N PRO A 295 50.93 -51.90 23.04
CA PRO A 295 50.43 -53.25 22.71
C PRO A 295 50.62 -54.37 23.75
N VAL A 296 51.20 -54.09 24.92
CA VAL A 296 51.45 -55.14 25.95
C VAL A 296 50.48 -55.04 27.13
N SER A 297 50.05 -53.82 27.51
CA SER A 297 49.39 -53.59 28.80
C SER A 297 47.86 -53.53 28.74
N ILE A 298 47.23 -53.22 27.60
CA ILE A 298 45.76 -53.03 27.54
C ILE A 298 44.98 -54.34 27.74
N THR A 299 45.52 -55.46 27.24
CA THR A 299 44.98 -56.81 27.47
C THR A 299 45.12 -57.27 28.93
N GLU A 300 45.99 -56.65 29.72
CA GLU A 300 46.15 -56.90 31.15
C GLU A 300 45.26 -55.98 32.01
N TRP A 301 44.60 -54.96 31.41
CA TRP A 301 43.64 -54.14 32.14
C TRP A 301 42.41 -54.98 32.53
N GLN A 302 41.78 -54.63 33.66
CA GLN A 302 40.56 -55.26 34.16
C GLN A 302 39.47 -54.19 34.30
N PRO A 303 38.35 -54.25 33.55
CA PRO A 303 38.09 -55.17 32.44
C PRO A 303 39.10 -55.03 31.27
N SER A 304 39.24 -56.07 30.45
CA SER A 304 40.09 -56.04 29.25
C SER A 304 39.41 -55.33 28.09
N ILE A 305 40.16 -54.55 27.30
CA ILE A 305 39.66 -53.85 26.10
C ILE A 305 40.42 -54.31 24.85
N ASP A 306 39.68 -54.55 23.77
CA ASP A 306 40.24 -54.67 22.43
C ASP A 306 40.76 -53.31 21.94
N PHE A 307 42.04 -53.25 21.59
CA PHE A 307 42.70 -52.07 21.03
C PHE A 307 41.97 -51.52 19.79
N GLN A 308 41.37 -52.39 18.95
CA GLN A 308 40.63 -51.95 17.78
C GLN A 308 39.36 -51.18 18.16
N ILE A 309 38.63 -51.62 19.20
CA ILE A 309 37.46 -50.90 19.72
C ILE A 309 37.88 -49.55 20.30
N LEU A 310 39.00 -49.48 21.03
CA LEU A 310 39.52 -48.23 21.59
C LEU A 310 40.00 -47.26 20.49
N SER A 311 40.69 -47.76 19.48
CA SER A 311 41.13 -46.98 18.32
C SER A 311 39.94 -46.41 17.54
N ASN A 312 38.92 -47.22 17.29
CA ASN A 312 37.67 -46.78 16.66
C ASN A 312 36.98 -45.70 17.50
N ALA A 313 36.88 -45.86 18.83
CA ALA A 313 36.28 -44.87 19.72
C ALA A 313 37.01 -43.51 19.71
N ILE A 314 38.34 -43.54 19.64
CA ILE A 314 39.17 -42.32 19.54
C ILE A 314 38.93 -41.62 18.20
N ASN A 315 38.96 -42.36 17.09
CA ASN A 315 38.75 -41.79 15.75
C ASN A 315 37.34 -41.20 15.60
N GLU A 316 36.29 -41.94 15.99
CA GLU A 316 34.90 -41.47 15.89
C GLU A 316 34.61 -40.28 16.82
N CYS A 317 35.25 -40.23 18.00
CA CYS A 317 35.21 -39.07 18.89
C CYS A 317 35.83 -37.82 18.21
N VAL A 318 37.01 -37.97 17.60
CA VAL A 318 37.69 -36.90 16.86
C VAL A 318 36.87 -36.43 15.64
N GLU A 319 36.33 -37.35 14.84
CA GLU A 319 35.51 -36.99 13.66
C GLU A 319 34.23 -36.24 14.04
N LYS A 320 33.50 -36.71 15.06
CA LYS A 320 32.28 -36.03 15.58
C LYS A 320 32.58 -34.60 16.06
N ILE A 321 33.78 -34.35 16.58
CA ILE A 321 34.20 -33.02 17.07
C ILE A 321 34.69 -32.14 15.90
N GLN A 322 35.49 -32.68 14.99
CA GLN A 322 35.98 -31.97 13.80
C GLN A 322 34.91 -31.80 12.71
N GLN A 323 33.70 -32.35 12.84
CA GLN A 323 32.62 -32.20 11.85
C GLN A 323 32.36 -30.73 11.45
N LYS A 324 32.42 -29.79 12.40
CA LYS A 324 32.28 -28.34 12.12
C LYS A 324 33.49 -27.76 11.39
N LEU A 325 34.69 -28.24 11.69
CA LEU A 325 35.92 -27.84 10.98
C LEU A 325 35.89 -28.36 9.54
N LYS A 326 35.47 -29.62 9.34
CA LYS A 326 35.27 -30.24 8.02
C LYS A 326 34.27 -29.44 7.18
N GLN A 327 33.15 -29.02 7.78
CA GLN A 327 32.18 -28.10 7.15
C GLN A 327 32.79 -26.73 6.80
N GLU A 328 33.60 -26.12 7.68
CA GLU A 328 34.26 -24.83 7.39
C GLU A 328 35.31 -24.94 6.28
N PHE A 329 36.08 -26.02 6.24
CA PHE A 329 37.05 -26.30 5.18
C PHE A 329 36.37 -26.60 3.85
N GLN A 330 35.23 -27.30 3.85
CA GLN A 330 34.43 -27.55 2.66
C GLN A 330 33.74 -26.28 2.14
N TYR A 331 33.21 -25.43 3.03
CA TYR A 331 32.74 -24.10 2.64
C TYR A 331 33.85 -23.22 2.04
N LYS A 332 35.08 -23.29 2.58
CA LYS A 332 36.24 -22.60 1.99
C LYS A 332 36.63 -23.18 0.63
N HIS A 333 36.46 -24.47 0.39
CA HIS A 333 36.63 -25.09 -0.92
C HIS A 333 35.59 -24.57 -1.93
N GLU A 334 34.30 -24.64 -1.60
CA GLU A 334 33.20 -24.13 -2.44
C GLU A 334 33.39 -22.65 -2.79
N LEU A 335 33.84 -21.82 -1.83
CA LEU A 335 34.16 -20.41 -2.05
C LEU A 335 35.37 -20.20 -2.99
N LEU A 336 36.33 -21.13 -3.03
CA LEU A 336 37.49 -21.06 -3.93
C LEU A 336 37.13 -21.41 -5.36
N GLU A 337 36.25 -22.39 -5.57
CA GLU A 337 35.67 -22.71 -6.87
C GLU A 337 34.78 -21.57 -7.37
N LEU A 338 33.82 -21.11 -6.57
CA LEU A 338 32.95 -19.96 -6.89
C LEU A 338 33.78 -18.74 -7.30
N THR A 339 34.76 -18.31 -6.49
CA THR A 339 35.58 -17.12 -6.82
C THR A 339 36.45 -17.28 -8.08
N CYS A 340 36.69 -18.50 -8.56
CA CYS A 340 37.38 -18.75 -9.84
C CYS A 340 36.41 -18.88 -11.01
N ALA A 341 35.26 -19.55 -10.82
CA ALA A 341 34.17 -19.62 -11.78
C ALA A 341 33.62 -18.22 -12.08
N ASP A 342 33.31 -17.43 -11.05
CA ASP A 342 32.84 -16.05 -11.14
C ASP A 342 33.86 -15.17 -11.88
N HIS A 343 35.15 -15.27 -11.57
CA HIS A 343 36.16 -14.44 -12.24
C HIS A 343 36.37 -14.87 -13.70
N HIS A 344 36.25 -16.16 -14.02
CA HIS A 344 36.29 -16.65 -15.39
C HIS A 344 35.02 -16.24 -16.17
N LEU A 345 33.84 -16.30 -15.55
CA LEU A 345 32.58 -15.77 -16.08
C LEU A 345 32.67 -14.26 -16.32
N ILE A 346 33.26 -13.49 -15.41
CA ILE A 346 33.53 -12.05 -15.58
C ILE A 346 34.50 -11.80 -16.74
N LYS A 347 35.60 -12.56 -16.86
CA LYS A 347 36.54 -12.43 -18.00
C LYS A 347 35.87 -12.80 -19.33
N LYS A 348 34.95 -13.77 -19.33
CA LYS A 348 34.13 -14.18 -20.49
C LYS A 348 33.05 -13.14 -20.83
N PHE A 349 32.44 -12.53 -19.82
CA PHE A 349 31.44 -11.44 -19.94
C PHE A 349 32.04 -10.14 -20.48
N TYR A 350 33.32 -9.86 -20.21
CA TYR A 350 34.02 -8.70 -20.79
C TYR A 350 34.63 -8.95 -22.18
N ASN A 351 34.70 -10.20 -22.67
CA ASN A 351 35.18 -10.54 -24.01
C ASN A 351 34.07 -10.93 -25.01
N LEU A 352 32.85 -11.19 -24.54
CA LEU A 352 31.64 -10.95 -25.34
C LEU A 352 31.35 -9.45 -25.28
N LYS A 353 30.98 -8.81 -26.39
CA LYS A 353 30.53 -7.40 -26.39
C LYS A 353 29.00 -7.37 -26.15
N PRO A 354 28.50 -7.03 -24.94
CA PRO A 354 27.07 -6.84 -24.74
C PRO A 354 26.69 -5.43 -25.20
N ASN A 355 25.45 -5.20 -25.61
CA ASN A 355 25.00 -3.83 -25.89
C ASN A 355 24.85 -3.04 -24.57
N GLU A 356 24.85 -1.70 -24.64
CA GLU A 356 24.78 -0.88 -23.41
C GLU A 356 23.49 -1.13 -22.61
N GLU A 357 22.39 -1.51 -23.28
CA GLU A 357 21.12 -1.88 -22.66
C GLU A 357 21.23 -3.15 -21.81
N GLN A 358 21.91 -4.20 -22.28
CA GLN A 358 22.19 -5.41 -21.48
C GLN A 358 23.09 -5.08 -20.28
N ILE A 359 24.04 -4.16 -20.46
CA ILE A 359 24.90 -3.68 -19.37
C ILE A 359 24.08 -2.85 -18.36
N GLU A 360 23.11 -2.04 -18.81
CA GLU A 360 22.24 -1.27 -17.91
C GLU A 360 21.18 -2.15 -17.23
N LEU A 361 20.61 -3.14 -17.93
CA LEU A 361 19.73 -4.16 -17.37
C LEU A 361 20.45 -4.97 -16.29
N ALA A 362 21.68 -5.43 -16.57
CA ALA A 362 22.54 -6.06 -15.59
C ALA A 362 22.79 -5.13 -14.39
N LYS A 363 23.14 -3.85 -14.59
CA LYS A 363 23.29 -2.86 -13.51
C LYS A 363 22.00 -2.63 -12.71
N LYS A 364 20.82 -2.66 -13.34
CA LYS A 364 19.50 -2.49 -12.69
C LYS A 364 19.14 -3.72 -11.85
N ILE A 365 19.34 -4.93 -12.38
CA ILE A 365 19.22 -6.19 -11.63
C ILE A 365 20.21 -6.18 -10.46
N TRP A 366 21.47 -5.84 -10.70
CA TRP A 366 22.52 -5.75 -9.68
C TRP A 366 22.26 -4.63 -8.67
N GLN A 367 21.37 -3.66 -8.95
CA GLN A 367 20.87 -2.69 -7.98
C GLN A 367 19.73 -3.24 -7.10
N SER A 368 18.89 -4.13 -7.62
CA SER A 368 18.01 -4.97 -6.79
C SER A 368 18.86 -5.90 -5.91
N THR A 369 19.91 -6.52 -6.47
CA THR A 369 20.92 -7.25 -5.71
C THR A 369 21.72 -6.33 -4.78
N ALA A 370 21.81 -5.02 -5.02
CA ALA A 370 22.46 -4.06 -4.12
C ALA A 370 21.60 -3.70 -2.91
N ASP A 371 20.27 -3.67 -3.06
CA ASP A 371 19.36 -3.54 -1.91
C ASP A 371 19.22 -4.87 -1.15
N GLU A 372 19.32 -6.02 -1.84
CA GLU A 372 19.48 -7.32 -1.18
C GLU A 372 20.86 -7.46 -0.51
N LEU A 373 21.93 -6.93 -1.12
CA LEU A 373 23.26 -6.84 -0.52
C LEU A 373 23.28 -5.84 0.63
N ARG A 374 22.50 -4.75 0.63
CA ARG A 374 22.31 -3.89 1.81
C ARG A 374 21.54 -4.62 2.92
N ALA A 375 20.60 -5.50 2.59
CA ALA A 375 19.96 -6.36 3.58
C ALA A 375 20.93 -7.39 4.15
N LYS A 376 21.75 -8.05 3.30
CA LYS A 376 22.82 -8.98 3.68
C LYS A 376 23.97 -8.28 4.41
N GLU A 377 24.29 -7.03 4.06
CA GLU A 377 25.31 -6.18 4.68
C GLU A 377 24.81 -5.65 6.02
N GLN A 378 23.53 -5.29 6.18
CA GLN A 378 22.96 -5.02 7.50
C GLN A 378 22.86 -6.29 8.35
N GLN A 379 22.56 -7.44 7.76
CA GLN A 379 22.57 -8.75 8.43
C GLN A 379 24.00 -9.14 8.87
N GLU A 380 25.01 -8.86 8.05
CA GLU A 380 26.42 -9.19 8.33
C GLU A 380 27.06 -8.14 9.26
N ILE A 381 26.70 -6.86 9.16
CA ILE A 381 27.00 -5.84 10.18
C ILE A 381 26.35 -6.22 11.51
N LEU A 382 25.11 -6.74 11.52
CA LEU A 382 24.48 -7.27 12.74
C LEU A 382 25.21 -8.52 13.27
N ARG A 383 25.61 -9.46 12.42
CA ARG A 383 26.42 -10.63 12.81
C ARG A 383 27.78 -10.23 13.36
N GLN A 384 28.47 -9.27 12.73
CA GLN A 384 29.74 -8.72 13.22
C GLN A 384 29.55 -7.97 14.55
N HIS A 385 28.46 -7.22 14.73
CA HIS A 385 28.11 -6.58 16.01
C HIS A 385 27.79 -7.61 17.11
N ILE A 386 27.12 -8.72 16.77
CA ILE A 386 26.90 -9.89 17.65
C ILE A 386 28.24 -10.53 18.03
N TYR A 387 29.13 -10.78 17.06
CA TYR A 387 30.46 -11.37 17.23
C TYR A 387 31.41 -10.48 18.07
N LEU A 388 31.29 -9.15 17.91
CA LEU A 388 32.05 -8.13 18.65
C LEU A 388 31.35 -7.61 19.92
N LYS A 389 30.20 -8.20 20.32
CA LYS A 389 29.39 -7.84 21.50
C LYS A 389 28.96 -6.36 21.61
N ARG A 390 28.89 -5.61 20.51
CA ARG A 390 28.45 -4.20 20.50
C ARG A 390 27.04 -4.09 19.97
N LEU A 391 26.13 -3.46 20.72
CA LEU A 391 24.73 -3.28 20.33
C LEU A 391 24.47 -1.90 19.72
N PRO A 392 23.36 -1.71 19.00
CA PRO A 392 22.87 -0.38 18.65
C PRO A 392 22.50 0.43 19.90
N SER A 393 22.82 1.73 19.91
CA SER A 393 22.68 2.61 21.08
C SER A 393 21.23 2.80 21.61
N LYS A 394 20.21 2.41 20.84
CA LYS A 394 18.82 2.32 21.34
C LYS A 394 18.60 1.11 22.25
N THR A 395 19.26 -0.01 21.97
CA THR A 395 19.19 -1.23 22.79
C THR A 395 19.90 -1.00 24.12
N ASP A 396 21.05 -0.32 24.08
CA ASP A 396 21.78 0.07 25.29
C ASP A 396 20.96 0.98 26.20
N LYS A 397 20.10 1.88 25.67
CA LYS A 397 19.20 2.67 26.52
C LYS A 397 18.19 1.81 27.30
N ILE A 398 17.62 0.78 26.69
CA ILE A 398 16.67 -0.13 27.36
C ILE A 398 17.40 -1.03 28.37
N VAL A 399 18.61 -1.48 28.02
CA VAL A 399 19.46 -2.30 28.89
C VAL A 399 19.97 -1.49 30.08
N ASN A 400 20.39 -0.25 29.87
CA ASN A 400 20.83 0.65 30.93
C ASN A 400 19.67 0.98 31.85
N GLN A 401 18.48 1.30 31.32
CA GLN A 401 17.29 1.54 32.16
C GLN A 401 16.93 0.31 33.01
N LEU A 402 17.01 -0.91 32.45
CA LEU A 402 16.91 -2.15 33.22
C LEU A 402 18.06 -2.35 34.24
N VAL A 403 19.27 -1.86 33.97
CA VAL A 403 20.39 -1.90 34.92
C VAL A 403 20.19 -0.87 36.03
N ASP A 404 19.69 0.32 35.74
CA ASP A 404 19.42 1.40 36.69
C ASP A 404 18.30 0.98 37.67
N ASP A 405 17.18 0.46 37.17
CA ASP A 405 16.08 -0.11 37.98
C ASP A 405 16.58 -1.25 38.89
N ASN A 406 17.50 -2.09 38.38
CA ASN A 406 18.13 -3.14 39.17
C ASN A 406 19.22 -2.63 40.13
N GLN A 407 19.92 -1.54 39.84
CA GLN A 407 20.88 -0.91 40.76
C GLN A 407 20.17 -0.30 41.96
N ILE A 408 18.99 0.30 41.79
CA ILE A 408 18.13 0.76 42.90
C ILE A 408 17.77 -0.42 43.82
N THR A 409 17.54 -1.60 43.24
CA THR A 409 17.25 -2.82 44.01
C THR A 409 18.49 -3.40 44.69
N LEU A 410 19.65 -3.45 44.01
CA LEU A 410 20.92 -3.98 44.51
C LEU A 410 21.63 -3.09 45.55
N SER A 411 21.32 -1.79 45.56
CA SER A 411 21.81 -0.81 46.55
C SER A 411 20.99 -0.79 47.85
N ASN A 412 19.88 -1.54 47.93
CA ASN A 412 19.13 -1.72 49.17
C ASN A 412 20.03 -2.35 50.26
N PRO A 413 20.27 -1.68 51.39
CA PRO A 413 21.19 -2.17 52.42
C PRO A 413 20.69 -3.41 53.15
N PHE A 414 19.39 -3.70 53.12
CA PHE A 414 18.77 -4.83 53.83
C PHE A 414 18.85 -6.18 53.10
N LEU A 415 19.42 -6.22 51.88
CA LEU A 415 19.68 -7.48 51.19
C LEU A 415 21.03 -8.09 51.62
N ASP A 416 21.02 -9.39 51.92
CA ASP A 416 22.23 -10.16 52.22
C ASP A 416 23.13 -10.33 50.96
N PRO A 417 24.47 -10.26 51.07
CA PRO A 417 25.41 -10.38 49.94
C PRO A 417 25.13 -11.55 48.98
N ASP A 418 24.84 -12.76 49.46
CA ASP A 418 24.58 -13.91 48.57
C ASP A 418 23.25 -13.75 47.82
N GLN A 419 22.25 -13.11 48.45
CA GLN A 419 21.01 -12.76 47.77
C GLN A 419 21.23 -11.70 46.69
N ARG A 420 22.10 -10.71 46.91
CA ARG A 420 22.48 -9.71 45.89
C ARG A 420 23.22 -10.37 44.72
N ALA A 421 24.15 -11.30 44.99
CA ALA A 421 24.85 -12.05 43.94
C ALA A 421 23.89 -12.92 43.12
N SER A 422 22.98 -13.63 43.78
CA SER A 422 21.93 -14.43 43.14
C SER A 422 20.98 -13.58 42.29
N PHE A 423 20.56 -12.42 42.78
CA PHE A 423 19.71 -11.47 42.04
C PHE A 423 20.44 -10.87 40.84
N ALA A 424 21.67 -10.38 40.99
CA ALA A 424 22.49 -9.85 39.90
C ALA A 424 22.75 -10.90 38.80
N SER A 425 22.94 -12.18 39.17
CA SER A 425 23.07 -13.31 38.24
C SER A 425 21.76 -13.57 37.48
N ARG A 426 20.61 -13.56 38.16
CA ARG A 426 19.28 -13.69 37.52
C ARG A 426 19.00 -12.52 36.56
N CYS A 427 19.23 -11.28 36.98
CA CYS A 427 18.99 -10.11 36.14
C CYS A 427 19.94 -10.07 34.94
N SER A 428 21.21 -10.49 35.10
CA SER A 428 22.14 -10.68 33.98
C SER A 428 21.63 -11.73 32.98
N LYS A 429 21.13 -12.89 33.44
CA LYS A 429 20.54 -13.91 32.57
C LYS A 429 19.28 -13.41 31.85
N ILE A 430 18.41 -12.66 32.53
CA ILE A 430 17.21 -12.05 31.93
C ILE A 430 17.60 -11.00 30.87
N ILE A 431 18.57 -10.13 31.15
CA ILE A 431 19.08 -9.16 30.18
C ILE A 431 19.68 -9.85 28.95
N ILE A 432 20.43 -10.96 29.13
CA ILE A 432 20.96 -11.76 28.03
C ILE A 432 19.84 -12.41 27.22
N GLN A 433 18.83 -13.01 27.86
CA GLN A 433 17.70 -13.64 27.17
C GLN A 433 16.85 -12.60 26.42
N CYS A 434 16.61 -11.42 26.99
CA CYS A 434 15.92 -10.32 26.33
C CYS A 434 16.70 -9.80 25.13
N LYS A 435 18.04 -9.65 25.25
CA LYS A 435 18.92 -9.32 24.11
C LYS A 435 18.80 -10.38 23.01
N PHE A 436 18.90 -11.66 23.34
CA PHE A 436 18.80 -12.77 22.40
C PHE A 436 17.43 -12.76 21.68
N ASN A 437 16.33 -12.79 22.43
CA ASN A 437 14.96 -12.82 21.88
C ASN A 437 14.68 -11.62 20.96
N LEU A 438 15.20 -10.42 21.27
CA LEU A 438 15.03 -9.23 20.45
C LEU A 438 15.80 -9.35 19.12
N MET A 439 17.04 -9.88 19.14
CA MET A 439 17.84 -10.12 17.94
C MET A 439 17.24 -11.23 17.06
N THR A 440 16.73 -12.32 17.67
CA THR A 440 15.97 -13.36 16.93
C THR A 440 14.72 -12.76 16.29
N GLN A 441 13.96 -11.89 16.98
CA GLN A 441 12.81 -11.22 16.37
C GLN A 441 13.22 -10.36 15.15
N GLN A 442 14.38 -9.69 15.18
CA GLN A 442 14.86 -8.87 14.06
C GLN A 442 15.33 -9.71 12.86
N LEU A 443 15.98 -10.85 13.11
CA LEU A 443 16.32 -11.83 12.07
C LEU A 443 15.05 -12.45 11.46
N ASP A 444 14.10 -12.92 12.27
CA ASP A 444 12.76 -13.37 11.82
C ASP A 444 12.05 -12.28 10.98
N GLU A 445 12.29 -10.99 11.24
CA GLU A 445 11.67 -9.89 10.48
C GLU A 445 12.32 -9.69 9.13
N LEU A 446 13.65 -9.59 9.07
CA LEU A 446 14.40 -9.47 7.82
C LEU A 446 14.17 -10.70 6.92
N GLU A 447 14.29 -11.91 7.46
CA GLU A 447 14.08 -13.14 6.70
C GLU A 447 12.63 -13.26 6.20
N SER A 448 11.62 -12.85 6.98
CA SER A 448 10.23 -12.81 6.52
C SER A 448 9.90 -11.69 5.52
N VAL A 449 10.82 -10.75 5.28
CA VAL A 449 10.75 -9.76 4.20
C VAL A 449 11.47 -10.30 2.97
N VAL A 450 12.70 -10.81 3.13
CA VAL A 450 13.50 -11.42 2.05
C VAL A 450 12.76 -12.61 1.44
N ARG A 451 12.30 -13.60 2.24
CA ARG A 451 11.55 -14.77 1.73
C ARG A 451 10.26 -14.40 0.99
N ARG A 452 9.58 -13.31 1.39
CA ARG A 452 8.39 -12.85 0.66
C ARG A 452 8.77 -12.24 -0.67
N HIS A 453 9.72 -11.30 -0.69
CA HIS A 453 10.17 -10.70 -1.95
C HIS A 453 10.86 -11.69 -2.88
N SER A 454 11.58 -12.70 -2.36
CA SER A 454 12.15 -13.77 -3.19
C SER A 454 11.07 -14.66 -3.79
N LEU A 455 10.00 -15.00 -3.05
CA LEU A 455 8.85 -15.71 -3.61
C LEU A 455 8.14 -14.85 -4.67
N THR A 456 7.84 -13.57 -4.40
CA THR A 456 7.25 -12.68 -5.43
C THR A 456 8.16 -12.52 -6.64
N LEU A 457 9.48 -12.54 -6.46
CA LEU A 457 10.46 -12.43 -7.54
C LEU A 457 10.59 -13.72 -8.35
N ILE A 458 10.49 -14.89 -7.70
CA ILE A 458 10.40 -16.21 -8.37
C ILE A 458 9.07 -16.35 -9.12
N ASP A 459 7.95 -15.96 -8.52
CA ASP A 459 6.65 -15.92 -9.19
C ASP A 459 6.67 -14.97 -10.39
N LEU A 460 7.25 -13.77 -10.23
CA LEU A 460 7.49 -12.83 -11.32
C LEU A 460 8.42 -13.42 -12.38
N GLN A 461 9.48 -14.15 -12.04
CA GLN A 461 10.41 -14.80 -12.98
C GLN A 461 9.73 -15.94 -13.75
N ASN A 462 8.94 -16.77 -13.08
CA ASN A 462 8.17 -17.84 -13.71
C ASN A 462 7.08 -17.29 -14.62
N ARG A 463 6.40 -16.21 -14.20
CA ARG A 463 5.38 -15.53 -15.02
C ARG A 463 5.98 -14.71 -16.16
N LEU A 464 7.15 -14.10 -15.96
CA LEU A 464 8.02 -13.54 -17.01
C LEU A 464 8.36 -14.62 -18.04
N PHE A 465 8.81 -15.79 -17.61
CA PHE A 465 9.17 -16.88 -18.52
C PHE A 465 7.97 -17.42 -19.32
N GLN A 466 6.78 -17.49 -18.70
CA GLN A 466 5.53 -17.82 -19.40
C GLN A 466 5.16 -16.76 -20.45
N LEU A 467 5.18 -15.46 -20.08
CA LEU A 467 4.71 -14.36 -20.94
C LEU A 467 5.74 -13.91 -21.99
N ASN A 468 7.04 -14.11 -21.74
CA ASN A 468 8.11 -13.86 -22.71
C ASN A 468 8.07 -14.81 -23.93
N LYS A 469 7.21 -15.84 -23.94
CA LYS A 469 6.98 -16.66 -25.15
C LYS A 469 6.25 -15.90 -26.26
N GLU A 470 5.52 -14.83 -25.94
CA GLU A 470 4.72 -14.06 -26.90
C GLU A 470 5.45 -12.80 -27.39
N ASP A 471 5.97 -11.98 -26.48
CA ASP A 471 6.86 -10.83 -26.79
C ASP A 471 7.80 -10.55 -25.59
N PRO A 472 9.08 -10.97 -25.66
CA PRO A 472 10.03 -10.78 -24.56
C PRO A 472 10.38 -9.30 -24.29
N GLN A 473 10.36 -8.44 -25.32
CA GLN A 473 10.84 -7.07 -25.20
C GLN A 473 9.75 -6.16 -24.62
N LEU A 474 8.52 -6.24 -25.12
CA LEU A 474 7.42 -5.40 -24.65
C LEU A 474 7.12 -5.63 -23.16
N TYR A 475 7.02 -6.88 -22.71
CA TYR A 475 6.72 -7.17 -21.31
C TYR A 475 7.86 -6.75 -20.37
N THR A 476 9.12 -6.98 -20.77
CA THR A 476 10.31 -6.50 -20.03
C THR A 476 10.30 -4.98 -19.91
N ASN A 477 9.95 -4.25 -20.97
CA ASN A 477 9.84 -2.80 -20.96
C ASN A 477 8.69 -2.29 -20.07
N VAL A 478 7.52 -2.93 -20.08
CA VAL A 478 6.40 -2.59 -19.16
C VAL A 478 6.80 -2.81 -17.70
N LEU A 479 7.49 -3.92 -17.39
CA LEU A 479 7.96 -4.22 -16.04
C LEU A 479 9.03 -3.21 -15.57
N ILE A 480 10.02 -2.89 -16.40
CA ILE A 480 11.03 -1.87 -16.10
C ILE A 480 10.36 -0.51 -15.87
N ALA A 481 9.43 -0.09 -16.74
CA ALA A 481 8.70 1.16 -16.59
C ALA A 481 7.90 1.21 -15.28
N ALA A 482 7.21 0.13 -14.91
CA ALA A 482 6.45 0.04 -13.66
C ALA A 482 7.35 0.11 -12.41
N ILE A 483 8.49 -0.59 -12.42
CA ILE A 483 9.49 -0.57 -11.34
C ILE A 483 10.16 0.81 -11.24
N GLU A 484 10.57 1.40 -12.35
CA GLU A 484 11.14 2.75 -12.38
C GLU A 484 10.15 3.82 -11.93
N GLN A 485 8.88 3.73 -12.35
CA GLN A 485 7.83 4.65 -11.93
C GLN A 485 7.61 4.58 -10.41
N ARG A 486 7.55 3.36 -9.83
CA ARG A 486 7.46 3.15 -8.39
C ARG A 486 8.71 3.61 -7.64
N ARG A 487 9.91 3.39 -8.20
CA ARG A 487 11.19 3.84 -7.64
C ARG A 487 11.31 5.37 -7.64
N LYS A 488 10.99 6.03 -8.76
CA LYS A 488 10.94 7.50 -8.89
C LYS A 488 9.95 8.09 -7.89
N ALA A 489 8.72 7.55 -7.82
CA ALA A 489 7.72 7.96 -6.84
C ALA A 489 8.15 7.77 -5.38
N MET A 490 8.82 6.66 -5.05
CA MET A 490 9.39 6.43 -3.71
C MET A 490 10.47 7.46 -3.36
N ILE A 491 11.43 7.68 -4.26
CA ILE A 491 12.52 8.65 -4.06
C ILE A 491 11.94 10.05 -3.81
N THR A 492 11.09 10.55 -4.71
CA THR A 492 10.47 11.89 -4.58
C THR A 492 9.67 12.08 -3.29
N ARG A 493 9.15 11.01 -2.66
CA ARG A 493 8.42 11.06 -1.38
C ARG A 493 9.30 11.01 -0.13
N PHE A 494 10.45 10.33 -0.20
CA PHE A 494 11.21 9.96 1.01
C PHE A 494 12.63 10.56 1.09
N PHE A 495 13.19 11.05 -0.02
CA PHE A 495 14.60 11.51 -0.14
C PHE A 495 14.99 12.64 0.85
N HIS A 496 14.01 13.38 1.38
CA HIS A 496 14.22 14.44 2.38
C HIS A 496 13.62 14.13 3.77
N THR A 497 13.33 12.86 4.08
CA THR A 497 12.64 12.48 5.32
C THR A 497 13.55 11.78 6.34
N HIS A 498 13.47 12.19 7.61
CA HIS A 498 14.16 11.50 8.73
C HIS A 498 13.44 10.21 9.19
N LEU A 499 12.77 9.50 8.28
CA LEU A 499 12.00 8.29 8.59
C LEU A 499 12.91 7.05 8.64
N THR A 500 12.62 6.12 9.54
CA THR A 500 13.33 4.83 9.56
C THR A 500 12.80 3.90 8.46
N LEU A 501 13.61 2.91 8.05
CA LEU A 501 13.20 1.91 7.06
C LEU A 501 11.88 1.22 7.45
N GLU A 502 11.67 0.89 8.73
CA GLU A 502 10.40 0.34 9.23
C GLU A 502 9.19 1.25 9.01
N GLN A 503 9.37 2.58 9.15
CA GLN A 503 8.34 3.59 8.96
C GLN A 503 8.05 3.81 7.46
N ILE A 504 9.08 3.77 6.63
CA ILE A 504 8.95 3.80 5.16
C ILE A 504 8.21 2.55 4.68
N LEU A 505 8.57 1.36 5.14
CA LEU A 505 7.94 0.09 4.75
C LEU A 505 6.43 0.06 4.99
N ILE A 506 5.94 0.53 6.15
CA ILE A 506 4.48 0.57 6.39
C ILE A 506 3.77 1.66 5.58
N LEU A 507 4.49 2.72 5.17
CA LEU A 507 3.95 3.76 4.30
C LEU A 507 3.93 3.37 2.81
N ILE A 508 4.85 2.51 2.34
CA ILE A 508 4.84 1.97 0.96
C ILE A 508 3.52 1.26 0.66
N ASN A 509 2.90 0.63 1.66
CA ASN A 509 1.58 0.00 1.55
C ASN A 509 0.44 0.98 1.24
N GLY A 510 0.69 2.29 1.28
CA GLY A 510 -0.24 3.34 0.83
C GLY A 510 -1.29 3.75 1.88
N LEU A 511 -1.78 4.98 1.77
CA LEU A 511 -2.71 5.57 2.76
C LEU A 511 -4.02 4.82 2.94
N LYS A 512 -4.47 4.09 1.92
CA LYS A 512 -5.70 3.29 1.94
C LYS A 512 -5.54 1.96 2.69
N TYR A 513 -4.32 1.54 3.01
CA TYR A 513 -4.05 0.28 3.69
C TYR A 513 -4.74 0.21 5.05
N ILE A 514 -5.44 -0.89 5.30
CA ILE A 514 -5.96 -1.28 6.60
C ILE A 514 -5.00 -2.32 7.20
N ILE A 515 -4.50 -2.02 8.40
CA ILE A 515 -3.68 -2.91 9.24
C ILE A 515 -4.55 -4.09 9.71
N PRO A 516 -4.04 -5.34 9.73
CA PRO A 516 -4.79 -6.48 10.25
C PRO A 516 -5.05 -6.40 11.75
N CYS A 517 -6.26 -6.82 12.14
CA CYS A 517 -6.63 -7.12 13.53
C CYS A 517 -6.46 -5.92 14.50
N GLN A 518 -6.89 -4.73 14.07
CA GLN A 518 -6.73 -3.48 14.82
C GLN A 518 -7.41 -3.51 16.19
N SER A 519 -8.54 -4.21 16.30
CA SER A 519 -9.33 -4.32 17.54
C SER A 519 -8.52 -4.91 18.71
N LEU A 520 -7.61 -5.85 18.45
CA LEU A 520 -6.70 -6.45 19.44
C LEU A 520 -5.69 -5.47 20.05
N PHE A 521 -5.49 -4.32 19.42
CA PHE A 521 -4.63 -3.23 19.89
C PHE A 521 -5.41 -1.93 20.12
N SER A 522 -6.74 -2.03 20.18
CA SER A 522 -7.58 -0.94 20.63
C SER A 522 -7.46 -0.76 22.15
N ARG A 523 -8.06 0.32 22.68
CA ARG A 523 -8.19 0.53 24.14
C ARG A 523 -9.46 -0.10 24.73
N GLN A 524 -10.29 -0.73 23.90
CA GLN A 524 -11.56 -1.31 24.29
C GLN A 524 -11.38 -2.79 24.56
N THR A 525 -12.09 -3.34 25.54
CA THR A 525 -12.09 -4.80 25.74
C THR A 525 -12.78 -5.52 24.59
N ILE A 526 -12.42 -6.79 24.38
CA ILE A 526 -13.05 -7.68 23.40
C ILE A 526 -14.58 -7.71 23.63
N ASN A 527 -15.00 -7.70 24.90
CA ASN A 527 -16.40 -7.71 25.33
C ASN A 527 -17.14 -6.42 24.94
N GLU A 528 -16.52 -5.24 25.11
CA GLU A 528 -17.10 -3.97 24.63
C GLU A 528 -17.31 -3.98 23.12
N LEU A 529 -16.33 -4.51 22.36
CA LEU A 529 -16.38 -4.52 20.90
C LEU A 529 -17.45 -5.47 20.37
N ALA A 530 -17.51 -6.69 20.90
CA ALA A 530 -18.54 -7.67 20.60
C ALA A 530 -19.95 -7.13 20.94
N LYS A 531 -20.12 -6.57 22.14
CA LYS A 531 -21.39 -5.92 22.57
C LYS A 531 -21.76 -4.72 21.71
N THR A 532 -20.78 -3.94 21.25
CA THR A 532 -21.01 -2.80 20.34
C THR A 532 -21.63 -3.27 19.02
N ASP A 533 -21.07 -4.31 18.40
CA ASP A 533 -21.55 -4.80 17.11
C ASP A 533 -22.84 -5.62 17.24
N TYR A 534 -23.00 -6.41 18.31
CA TYR A 534 -24.30 -7.02 18.65
C TYR A 534 -25.39 -5.96 18.79
N ASN A 535 -25.14 -4.84 19.46
CA ASN A 535 -26.10 -3.73 19.55
C ASN A 535 -26.43 -3.12 18.17
N LYS A 536 -25.43 -2.88 17.29
CA LYS A 536 -25.67 -2.41 15.91
C LYS A 536 -26.57 -3.37 15.12
N ILE A 537 -26.23 -4.65 15.14
CA ILE A 537 -26.87 -5.70 14.34
C ILE A 537 -28.28 -5.98 14.86
N SER A 538 -28.44 -6.22 16.16
CA SER A 538 -29.73 -6.48 16.78
C SER A 538 -30.71 -5.31 16.66
N THR A 539 -30.25 -4.05 16.74
CA THR A 539 -31.10 -2.87 16.51
C THR A 539 -31.66 -2.84 15.09
N LYS A 540 -30.83 -3.14 14.07
CA LYS A 540 -31.31 -3.26 12.68
C LYS A 540 -32.29 -4.42 12.50
N ILE A 541 -32.03 -5.59 13.10
CA ILE A 541 -32.93 -6.75 13.05
C ILE A 541 -34.28 -6.39 13.69
N LYS A 542 -34.30 -5.86 14.92
CA LYS A 542 -35.51 -5.44 15.63
C LYS A 542 -36.31 -4.39 14.85
N THR A 543 -35.63 -3.47 14.15
CA THR A 543 -36.27 -2.50 13.25
C THR A 543 -36.90 -3.16 12.01
N CYS A 544 -36.31 -4.26 11.50
CA CYS A 544 -36.87 -5.05 10.42
C CYS A 544 -38.11 -5.84 10.87
N LEU A 545 -38.01 -6.57 11.98
CA LEU A 545 -39.11 -7.37 12.54
C LEU A 545 -40.33 -6.49 12.87
N GLY A 546 -40.13 -5.37 13.56
CA GLY A 546 -41.22 -4.44 13.90
C GLY A 546 -41.91 -3.82 12.69
N LYS A 547 -41.17 -3.49 11.62
CA LYS A 547 -41.78 -3.01 10.36
C LYS A 547 -42.63 -4.07 9.65
N ASN A 548 -42.26 -5.35 9.81
CA ASN A 548 -42.97 -6.50 9.21
C ASN A 548 -43.92 -7.18 10.22
N ARG A 549 -44.36 -6.43 11.25
CA ARG A 549 -45.36 -6.83 12.26
C ARG A 549 -45.02 -8.10 13.06
N MET A 550 -43.75 -8.53 13.11
CA MET A 550 -43.32 -9.63 13.97
C MET A 550 -43.05 -9.14 15.40
N SER A 551 -43.49 -9.91 16.39
CA SER A 551 -43.20 -9.62 17.80
C SER A 551 -41.70 -9.75 18.09
N ILE A 552 -41.15 -8.77 18.81
CA ILE A 552 -39.74 -8.75 19.23
C ILE A 552 -39.55 -9.54 20.54
N SER A 553 -40.63 -9.94 21.21
CA SER A 553 -40.65 -10.72 22.47
C SER A 553 -41.20 -12.14 22.30
N ASP A 554 -41.32 -12.63 21.07
CA ASP A 554 -41.64 -14.03 20.74
C ASP A 554 -40.65 -15.00 21.42
N GLU A 555 -41.09 -16.21 21.78
CA GLU A 555 -40.23 -17.26 22.34
C GLU A 555 -39.06 -17.57 21.38
N ARG A 556 -39.31 -17.52 20.07
CA ARG A 556 -38.27 -17.65 19.05
C ARG A 556 -37.24 -16.52 19.13
N ALA A 557 -37.66 -15.28 19.36
CA ALA A 557 -36.74 -14.15 19.53
C ALA A 557 -35.91 -14.28 20.83
N ASN A 558 -36.53 -14.76 21.91
CA ASN A 558 -35.89 -15.03 23.19
C ASN A 558 -34.82 -16.12 23.10
N LYS A 559 -34.92 -17.07 22.15
CA LYS A 559 -33.87 -18.05 21.83
C LYS A 559 -32.84 -17.51 20.81
N ALA A 560 -33.30 -16.81 19.77
CA ALA A 560 -32.45 -16.38 18.65
C ALA A 560 -31.46 -15.28 19.02
N PHE A 561 -31.85 -14.27 19.80
CA PHE A 561 -30.95 -13.14 20.13
C PHE A 561 -29.77 -13.54 21.04
N PRO A 562 -29.93 -14.37 22.09
CA PRO A 562 -28.80 -14.90 22.85
C PRO A 562 -27.86 -15.79 22.02
N GLU A 563 -28.38 -16.57 21.07
CA GLU A 563 -27.53 -17.34 20.15
C GLU A 563 -26.70 -16.40 19.25
N LEU A 564 -27.29 -15.31 18.74
CA LEU A 564 -26.55 -14.29 17.99
C LEU A 564 -25.47 -13.60 18.83
N GLU A 565 -25.77 -13.26 20.09
CA GLU A 565 -24.79 -12.66 21.02
C GLU A 565 -23.64 -13.63 21.30
N LYS A 566 -23.92 -14.92 21.47
CA LYS A 566 -22.90 -15.97 21.59
C LYS A 566 -22.05 -16.10 20.32
N ILE A 567 -22.65 -16.21 19.14
CA ILE A 567 -21.91 -16.32 17.86
C ILE A 567 -20.94 -15.13 17.69
N ILE A 568 -21.41 -13.91 17.98
CA ILE A 568 -20.56 -12.71 17.93
C ILE A 568 -19.44 -12.79 18.98
N TYR A 569 -19.71 -13.27 20.20
CA TYR A 569 -18.69 -13.42 21.23
C TYR A 569 -17.63 -14.48 20.88
N ASP A 570 -18.03 -15.64 20.37
CA ASP A 570 -17.14 -16.74 19.99
C ASP A 570 -16.23 -16.34 18.82
N VAL A 571 -16.77 -15.62 17.84
CA VAL A 571 -16.00 -15.01 16.73
C VAL A 571 -14.97 -13.98 17.21
N TYR A 572 -15.17 -13.37 18.39
CA TYR A 572 -14.26 -12.39 18.99
C TYR A 572 -13.28 -13.00 20.00
N SER A 573 -13.61 -14.13 20.62
CA SER A 573 -12.80 -14.78 21.67
C SER A 573 -11.83 -15.84 21.12
N LYS A 574 -12.14 -16.49 19.99
CA LYS A 574 -11.28 -17.51 19.38
C LYS A 574 -9.85 -16.97 19.09
N PRO A 575 -8.78 -17.68 19.49
CA PRO A 575 -7.42 -17.20 19.32
C PRO A 575 -6.97 -17.17 17.85
N LEU A 576 -6.29 -16.09 17.45
CA LEU A 576 -5.66 -15.99 16.12
C LEU A 576 -4.38 -16.83 16.02
N SER A 577 -4.11 -17.37 14.83
CA SER A 577 -2.90 -18.15 14.52
C SER A 577 -1.60 -17.39 14.84
N ARG A 578 -0.53 -18.14 15.16
CA ARG A 578 0.77 -17.58 15.57
C ARG A 578 1.36 -16.64 14.51
N ARG A 579 1.17 -16.96 13.22
CA ARG A 579 1.61 -16.16 12.06
C ARG A 579 0.87 -14.82 11.98
N LEU A 580 -0.47 -14.84 12.01
CA LEU A 580 -1.29 -13.62 11.96
C LEU A 580 -1.08 -12.73 13.20
N ARG A 581 -1.00 -13.33 14.39
CA ARG A 581 -0.76 -12.61 15.66
C ARG A 581 0.59 -11.88 15.66
N ARG A 582 1.68 -12.56 15.23
CA ARG A 582 3.02 -11.94 15.05
C ARG A 582 2.96 -10.80 14.03
N ARG A 583 2.30 -10.99 12.89
CA ARG A 583 2.15 -9.98 11.83
C ARG A 583 1.44 -8.72 12.34
N ALA A 584 0.26 -8.87 12.94
CA ALA A 584 -0.53 -7.74 13.43
C ALA A 584 0.20 -6.96 14.53
N GLN A 585 0.90 -7.64 15.45
CA GLN A 585 1.79 -7.00 16.43
C GLN A 585 2.90 -6.16 15.77
N ARG A 586 3.58 -6.69 14.74
CA ARG A 586 4.66 -5.99 14.01
C ARG A 586 4.14 -4.73 13.32
N GLU A 587 3.06 -4.84 12.56
CA GLU A 587 2.51 -3.70 11.82
C GLU A 587 1.94 -2.63 12.76
N HIS A 588 1.25 -3.03 13.84
CA HIS A 588 0.78 -2.08 14.85
C HIS A 588 1.94 -1.32 15.51
N ARG A 589 3.02 -2.02 15.94
CA ARG A 589 4.22 -1.38 16.51
C ARG A 589 4.81 -0.31 15.59
N ARG A 590 4.90 -0.59 14.27
CA ARG A 590 5.41 0.35 13.26
C ARG A 590 4.54 1.59 13.15
N VAL A 591 3.20 1.44 13.14
CA VAL A 591 2.26 2.56 13.11
C VAL A 591 2.27 3.36 14.43
N THR A 592 2.33 2.71 15.60
CA THR A 592 2.49 3.42 16.88
C THR A 592 3.80 4.22 16.93
N SER A 593 4.89 3.68 16.38
CA SER A 593 6.18 4.37 16.26
C SER A 593 6.07 5.64 15.40
N LEU A 594 5.40 5.52 14.24
CA LEU A 594 5.19 6.65 13.31
C LEU A 594 4.26 7.72 13.92
N GLN A 595 3.17 7.32 14.57
CA GLN A 595 2.29 8.22 15.34
C GLN A 595 2.99 8.92 16.51
N ARG A 596 4.04 8.32 17.09
CA ARG A 596 4.86 8.96 18.12
C ARG A 596 5.78 10.01 17.50
N LEU A 597 6.41 9.70 16.37
CA LEU A 597 7.27 10.64 15.63
C LEU A 597 6.48 11.89 15.19
N LEU A 598 5.31 11.73 14.56
CA LEU A 598 4.48 12.87 14.13
C LEU A 598 4.02 13.76 15.30
N ARG A 599 3.85 13.18 16.50
CA ARG A 599 3.56 13.95 17.73
C ARG A 599 4.79 14.66 18.31
N GLN A 600 6.01 14.24 17.94
CA GLN A 600 7.27 14.84 18.38
C GLN A 600 7.87 15.81 17.34
N ARG A 601 7.41 15.74 16.08
CA ARG A 601 7.86 16.56 14.95
C ARG A 601 6.65 17.19 14.23
N PRO A 602 6.01 18.22 14.82
CA PRO A 602 4.88 18.92 14.19
C PRO A 602 5.28 19.71 12.94
N ASP A 603 6.58 19.89 12.71
CA ASP A 603 7.17 20.38 11.47
C ASP A 603 7.04 19.39 10.31
N ILE A 604 6.79 18.10 10.55
CA ILE A 604 6.58 17.08 9.51
C ILE A 604 5.08 16.86 9.32
N MET A 605 4.58 17.13 8.11
CA MET A 605 3.19 16.85 7.74
C MET A 605 3.11 15.76 6.67
N ILE A 606 2.14 14.85 6.84
CA ILE A 606 1.74 13.87 5.82
C ILE A 606 0.42 14.33 5.20
N CYS A 607 0.37 14.49 3.87
CA CYS A 607 -0.82 14.90 3.13
C CYS A 607 -1.24 13.85 2.10
N ARG A 608 -2.52 13.84 1.72
CA ARG A 608 -2.98 13.18 0.49
C ARG A 608 -2.45 13.93 -0.72
N VAL A 609 -2.14 13.18 -1.78
CA VAL A 609 -1.84 13.72 -3.11
C VAL A 609 -3.12 13.88 -3.94
N ASP A 610 -3.13 14.86 -4.84
CA ASP A 610 -4.22 15.10 -5.81
C ASP A 610 -4.05 14.26 -7.10
N LYS A 611 -5.18 13.75 -7.64
CA LYS A 611 -5.26 12.82 -8.79
C LYS A 611 -4.26 11.60 -8.71
N SER A 612 -3.91 11.10 -7.50
CA SER A 612 -3.05 9.90 -7.27
C SER A 612 -3.37 9.18 -5.94
N PRO A 613 -3.21 7.85 -5.80
CA PRO A 613 -3.47 7.12 -4.54
C PRO A 613 -2.40 7.31 -3.45
N GLY A 614 -1.27 7.94 -3.79
CA GLY A 614 -0.15 8.16 -2.87
C GLY A 614 -0.33 9.32 -1.88
N PHE A 615 0.79 9.70 -1.27
CA PHE A 615 0.88 10.73 -0.24
C PHE A 615 2.16 11.56 -0.38
N TYR A 616 2.13 12.74 0.21
CA TYR A 616 3.26 13.64 0.33
C TYR A 616 3.72 13.67 1.79
N ILE A 617 5.03 13.71 2.01
CA ILE A 617 5.64 13.97 3.33
C ILE A 617 6.63 15.11 3.14
N GLY A 618 6.55 16.12 4.01
CA GLY A 618 7.44 17.27 3.93
C GLY A 618 7.23 18.25 5.08
N ASN A 619 7.89 19.40 4.99
CA ASN A 619 7.79 20.44 6.00
C ASN A 619 6.40 21.11 5.97
N ALA A 620 5.70 21.10 7.11
CA ALA A 620 4.39 21.69 7.29
C ALA A 620 4.34 23.17 6.85
N ALA A 621 5.39 23.95 7.13
CA ALA A 621 5.47 25.36 6.79
C ALA A 621 5.39 25.64 5.28
N ILE A 622 5.90 24.74 4.43
CA ILE A 622 5.83 24.87 2.97
C ILE A 622 4.37 24.82 2.50
N ILE A 623 3.58 23.90 3.05
CA ILE A 623 2.16 23.76 2.68
C ILE A 623 1.33 24.90 3.28
N THR A 624 1.61 25.32 4.52
CA THR A 624 0.96 26.49 5.14
C THR A 624 1.23 27.77 4.34
N GLY A 625 2.46 27.98 3.89
CA GLY A 625 2.82 29.08 2.99
C GLY A 625 2.01 29.08 1.71
N LYS A 626 1.94 27.93 1.01
CA LYS A 626 1.14 27.78 -0.22
C LYS A 626 -0.37 27.95 -0.02
N VAL A 627 -0.90 27.69 1.17
CA VAL A 627 -2.32 28.00 1.48
C VAL A 627 -2.53 29.51 1.60
N HIS A 628 -1.64 30.25 2.28
CA HIS A 628 -1.73 31.70 2.34
C HIS A 628 -1.51 32.36 0.96
N GLU A 629 -0.53 31.87 0.19
CA GLU A 629 -0.29 32.27 -1.20
C GLU A 629 -1.55 32.08 -2.06
N TYR A 630 -2.20 30.91 -1.98
CA TYR A 630 -3.45 30.64 -2.69
C TYR A 630 -4.61 31.56 -2.23
N MET A 631 -4.73 31.82 -0.92
CA MET A 631 -5.74 32.75 -0.39
C MET A 631 -5.54 34.16 -0.95
N ASN A 632 -4.31 34.65 -0.96
CA ASN A 632 -3.95 35.97 -1.49
C ASN A 632 -4.21 36.04 -3.00
N ASN A 633 -3.69 35.08 -3.78
CA ASN A 633 -3.77 35.08 -5.24
C ASN A 633 -5.20 34.92 -5.77
N THR A 634 -6.12 34.31 -5.01
CA THR A 634 -7.54 34.18 -5.39
C THR A 634 -8.42 35.35 -4.92
N ALA A 635 -7.96 36.11 -3.91
CA ALA A 635 -8.75 37.11 -3.18
C ALA A 635 -10.14 36.61 -2.74
N ALA A 636 -10.30 35.29 -2.57
CA ALA A 636 -11.60 34.64 -2.36
C ALA A 636 -11.98 34.47 -0.89
N TYR A 637 -11.08 34.82 0.04
CA TYR A 637 -11.19 34.54 1.47
C TYR A 637 -10.88 35.78 2.32
N GLU A 638 -11.67 35.96 3.37
CA GLU A 638 -11.56 37.04 4.34
C GLU A 638 -11.37 36.44 5.74
N GLU A 639 -10.52 37.03 6.58
CA GLU A 639 -10.33 36.60 7.97
C GLU A 639 -11.40 37.23 8.88
N ILE A 640 -11.99 36.44 9.79
CA ILE A 640 -12.98 36.94 10.75
C ILE A 640 -12.22 37.46 11.98
N ILE A 641 -11.92 38.75 11.97
CA ILE A 641 -10.93 39.42 12.86
C ILE A 641 -11.34 39.43 14.34
N ASP A 642 -12.65 39.45 14.62
CA ASP A 642 -13.18 39.45 16.00
C ASP A 642 -12.92 38.14 16.79
N GLY A 643 -12.54 37.06 16.10
CA GLY A 643 -12.32 35.75 16.69
C GLY A 643 -13.60 35.04 17.15
N HIS A 644 -14.79 35.55 16.79
CA HIS A 644 -16.08 34.91 17.05
C HIS A 644 -16.22 33.63 16.23
N CYS A 645 -16.84 32.59 16.81
CA CYS A 645 -17.07 31.35 16.10
C CYS A 645 -18.43 31.36 15.35
N PRO A 646 -18.46 31.45 14.01
CA PRO A 646 -19.70 31.64 13.24
C PRO A 646 -20.61 30.39 13.18
N LEU A 647 -20.36 29.37 14.01
CA LEU A 647 -21.11 28.12 14.00
C LEU A 647 -22.56 28.31 14.47
N ALA A 648 -22.76 29.09 15.54
CA ALA A 648 -24.08 29.40 16.08
C ALA A 648 -24.90 30.24 15.09
N ASP A 649 -24.27 31.24 14.47
CA ASP A 649 -24.89 32.13 13.47
C ASP A 649 -25.33 31.37 12.22
N ASN A 650 -24.44 30.54 11.68
CA ASN A 650 -24.77 29.67 10.55
C ASN A 650 -25.92 28.70 10.88
N LEU A 651 -26.00 28.18 12.12
CA LEU A 651 -27.12 27.34 12.54
C LEU A 651 -28.44 28.13 12.62
N ARG A 652 -28.42 29.31 13.25
CA ARG A 652 -29.60 30.21 13.36
C ARG A 652 -30.10 30.62 11.98
N ALA A 653 -29.20 30.97 11.06
CA ALA A 653 -29.55 31.30 9.68
C ALA A 653 -30.26 30.13 8.97
N VAL A 654 -29.73 28.91 9.07
CA VAL A 654 -30.37 27.70 8.51
C VAL A 654 -31.73 27.43 9.15
N GLN A 655 -31.85 27.54 10.47
CA GLN A 655 -33.13 27.36 11.18
C GLN A 655 -34.18 28.38 10.71
N ASN A 656 -33.81 29.66 10.62
CA ASN A 656 -34.72 30.72 10.17
C ASN A 656 -35.19 30.50 8.72
N LEU A 657 -34.28 30.10 7.82
CA LEU A 657 -34.65 29.79 6.43
C LEU A 657 -35.56 28.55 6.34
N LEU A 658 -35.26 27.48 7.08
CA LEU A 658 -36.10 26.28 7.08
C LEU A 658 -37.50 26.56 7.65
N ASN A 659 -37.61 27.35 8.72
CA ASN A 659 -38.88 27.80 9.27
C ASN A 659 -39.66 28.64 8.24
N TYR A 660 -39.01 29.58 7.54
CA TYR A 660 -39.64 30.35 6.45
C TYR A 660 -40.17 29.44 5.33
N LEU A 661 -39.37 28.46 4.87
CA LEU A 661 -39.77 27.51 3.82
C LEU A 661 -40.96 26.61 4.25
N VAL A 662 -41.09 26.29 5.54
CA VAL A 662 -42.26 25.58 6.08
C VAL A 662 -43.50 26.50 6.11
N THR A 663 -43.36 27.74 6.57
CA THR A 663 -44.45 28.73 6.60
C THR A 663 -44.98 29.05 5.20
N GLN A 664 -44.10 29.13 4.20
CA GLN A 664 -44.48 29.29 2.79
C GLN A 664 -45.03 28.01 2.13
N LYS A 665 -45.14 26.89 2.89
CA LYS A 665 -45.53 25.55 2.40
C LYS A 665 -44.63 25.01 1.27
N ALA A 666 -43.45 25.61 1.09
CA ALA A 666 -42.47 25.25 0.08
C ALA A 666 -41.76 23.92 0.42
N ILE A 667 -41.64 23.59 1.71
CA ILE A 667 -41.29 22.26 2.23
C ILE A 667 -42.22 21.87 3.39
N THR A 668 -42.38 20.57 3.62
CA THR A 668 -43.05 20.02 4.81
C THR A 668 -42.16 20.08 6.05
N LYS A 669 -42.78 20.10 7.24
CA LYS A 669 -42.05 20.02 8.52
C LYS A 669 -41.14 18.78 8.59
N ALA A 670 -41.64 17.61 8.17
CA ALA A 670 -40.87 16.37 8.10
C ALA A 670 -39.77 16.32 7.02
N GLN A 671 -39.65 17.34 6.15
CA GLN A 671 -38.47 17.58 5.32
C GLN A 671 -37.52 18.57 6.02
N SER A 672 -38.03 19.68 6.56
CA SER A 672 -37.25 20.63 7.38
C SER A 672 -36.43 19.92 8.47
N ASP A 673 -37.06 19.02 9.22
CA ASP A 673 -36.41 18.29 10.32
C ASP A 673 -35.36 17.28 9.86
N LYS A 674 -35.33 16.95 8.55
CA LYS A 674 -34.27 16.14 7.90
C LYS A 674 -33.18 17.00 7.24
N LEU A 675 -33.39 18.31 7.13
CA LEU A 675 -32.42 19.29 6.63
C LEU A 675 -31.66 19.97 7.78
N LEU A 676 -32.19 19.93 9.01
CA LEU A 676 -31.48 20.39 10.20
C LEU A 676 -30.41 19.34 10.63
N PRO A 677 -29.16 19.75 10.92
CA PRO A 677 -28.13 18.83 11.39
C PRO A 677 -28.34 18.40 12.87
N SER A 678 -27.91 17.18 13.19
CA SER A 678 -27.88 16.66 14.57
C SER A 678 -26.82 17.42 15.39
N LEU A 679 -27.26 18.03 16.50
CA LEU A 679 -26.44 18.93 17.34
C LEU A 679 -25.17 18.25 17.88
N ASP A 680 -25.26 16.98 18.29
CA ASP A 680 -24.11 16.19 18.79
C ASP A 680 -22.96 16.10 17.77
N LYS A 681 -23.29 16.19 16.47
CA LYS A 681 -22.36 16.06 15.35
C LYS A 681 -22.03 17.39 14.69
N LEU A 682 -22.71 18.47 15.06
CA LEU A 682 -22.56 19.80 14.48
C LEU A 682 -21.15 20.35 14.70
N GLU A 683 -20.48 20.76 13.62
CA GLU A 683 -19.10 21.25 13.63
C GLU A 683 -18.90 22.30 12.54
N LEU A 684 -18.10 23.33 12.80
CA LEU A 684 -17.66 24.26 11.76
C LEU A 684 -16.81 23.52 10.71
N ALA A 685 -16.88 23.98 9.46
CA ALA A 685 -16.04 23.45 8.40
C ALA A 685 -14.56 23.78 8.65
N HIS A 686 -13.63 23.06 8.02
CA HIS A 686 -12.19 23.34 8.12
C HIS A 686 -11.48 23.18 6.79
N LEU A 687 -10.47 24.01 6.54
CA LEU A 687 -9.65 23.93 5.33
C LEU A 687 -8.49 22.95 5.52
N HIS A 688 -8.22 22.13 4.50
CA HIS A 688 -6.98 21.38 4.37
C HIS A 688 -6.52 21.32 2.91
N ALA A 689 -5.24 21.14 2.65
CA ALA A 689 -4.67 21.05 1.31
C ALA A 689 -4.42 19.60 0.86
N LEU A 690 -4.61 19.34 -0.42
CA LEU A 690 -4.05 18.21 -1.16
C LEU A 690 -2.88 18.70 -2.01
N THR A 691 -1.81 17.91 -2.17
CA THR A 691 -0.63 18.31 -2.96
C THR A 691 -0.68 17.75 -4.38
N LYS A 692 -0.57 18.60 -5.40
CA LYS A 692 -0.48 18.22 -6.83
C LYS A 692 0.96 17.88 -7.20
N VAL A 693 1.53 16.80 -6.64
CA VAL A 693 2.93 16.34 -6.92
C VAL A 693 3.19 15.93 -8.37
N HIS A 694 2.18 16.06 -9.23
CA HIS A 694 2.19 15.74 -10.66
C HIS A 694 2.22 16.99 -11.57
N LYS A 695 2.20 18.21 -11.00
CA LYS A 695 2.53 19.47 -11.69
C LYS A 695 3.85 20.01 -11.10
N PRO A 696 4.67 20.79 -11.85
CA PRO A 696 5.87 21.45 -11.31
C PRO A 696 5.53 22.32 -10.09
N ASP A 697 6.53 22.58 -9.25
CA ASP A 697 6.43 23.30 -7.97
C ASP A 697 5.45 22.74 -6.93
N ILE A 698 4.79 21.61 -7.18
CA ILE A 698 3.85 20.97 -6.24
C ILE A 698 2.80 21.97 -5.70
N PRO A 699 1.95 22.56 -6.55
CA PRO A 699 0.84 23.41 -6.13
C PRO A 699 -0.19 22.61 -5.33
N ILE A 700 -1.09 23.31 -4.65
CA ILE A 700 -2.13 22.69 -3.83
C ILE A 700 -3.50 22.61 -4.54
N ARG A 701 -4.39 21.78 -4.00
CA ARG A 701 -5.85 21.89 -4.14
C ARG A 701 -6.43 22.05 -2.72
N PRO A 702 -7.01 23.21 -2.37
CA PRO A 702 -7.67 23.40 -1.09
C PRO A 702 -8.99 22.62 -1.06
N ILE A 703 -9.30 21.98 0.08
CA ILE A 703 -10.54 21.25 0.31
C ILE A 703 -11.15 21.74 1.63
N LEU A 704 -12.34 22.31 1.51
CA LEU A 704 -13.09 22.93 2.60
C LEU A 704 -14.06 21.87 3.18
N ALA A 705 -13.62 21.17 4.22
CA ALA A 705 -14.26 19.98 4.77
C ALA A 705 -15.42 20.32 5.71
N GLY A 706 -16.62 20.46 5.14
CA GLY A 706 -17.85 20.90 5.82
C GLY A 706 -18.94 19.84 6.01
N ILE A 707 -18.65 18.54 6.04
CA ILE A 707 -19.69 17.47 6.09
C ILE A 707 -20.68 17.64 7.27
N ASN A 708 -20.23 18.22 8.38
CA ASN A 708 -20.98 18.41 9.61
C ASN A 708 -21.43 19.87 9.85
N CYS A 709 -21.24 20.79 8.89
CA CYS A 709 -21.59 22.20 9.06
C CYS A 709 -23.09 22.46 8.87
N PRO A 710 -23.63 23.59 9.37
CA PRO A 710 -25.06 23.92 9.25
C PRO A 710 -25.61 23.85 7.83
N THR A 711 -24.84 24.28 6.83
CA THR A 711 -25.28 24.35 5.42
C THR A 711 -25.14 23.03 4.67
N ALA A 712 -24.52 21.99 5.24
CA ALA A 712 -24.15 20.75 4.54
C ALA A 712 -25.36 19.97 3.98
N LEU A 713 -26.43 19.84 4.78
CA LEU A 713 -27.64 19.14 4.37
C LEU A 713 -28.46 19.94 3.35
N LEU A 714 -28.50 21.27 3.49
CA LEU A 714 -29.15 22.17 2.54
C LEU A 714 -28.43 22.20 1.18
N SER A 715 -27.09 22.22 1.22
CA SER A 715 -26.21 22.10 0.04
C SER A 715 -26.43 20.77 -0.70
N LYS A 716 -26.53 19.67 0.04
CA LYS A 716 -26.87 18.35 -0.51
C LYS A 716 -28.29 18.32 -1.09
N PHE A 717 -29.25 19.00 -0.46
CA PHE A 717 -30.63 19.10 -0.93
C PHE A 717 -30.73 19.83 -2.28
N LEU A 718 -30.12 21.01 -2.42
CA LEU A 718 -30.07 21.72 -3.70
C LEU A 718 -29.34 20.93 -4.79
N ASN A 719 -28.23 20.26 -4.48
CA ASN A 719 -27.55 19.41 -5.46
C ASN A 719 -28.47 18.27 -5.96
N ASN A 720 -29.21 17.61 -5.06
CA ASN A 720 -30.15 16.56 -5.44
C ASN A 720 -31.39 17.09 -6.20
N LEU A 721 -31.67 18.39 -6.12
CA LEU A 721 -32.75 19.07 -6.86
C LEU A 721 -32.29 19.44 -8.27
N LEU A 722 -31.14 20.12 -8.39
CA LEU A 722 -30.68 20.78 -9.62
C LEU A 722 -29.82 19.88 -10.52
N ALA A 723 -28.94 19.04 -9.94
CA ALA A 723 -28.01 18.24 -10.74
C ALA A 723 -28.70 17.21 -11.66
N PRO A 724 -29.85 16.59 -11.31
CA PRO A 724 -30.59 15.74 -12.26
C PRO A 724 -31.12 16.51 -13.47
N ILE A 725 -31.59 17.75 -13.28
CA ILE A 725 -32.11 18.60 -14.36
C ILE A 725 -30.96 19.03 -15.25
N TYR A 726 -29.87 19.57 -14.66
CA TYR A 726 -28.65 19.93 -15.39
C TYR A 726 -28.14 18.78 -16.25
N LEU A 727 -27.93 17.59 -15.68
CA LEU A 727 -27.40 16.43 -16.41
C LEU A 727 -28.35 15.85 -17.48
N LYS A 728 -29.64 16.20 -17.46
CA LYS A 728 -30.60 15.82 -18.50
C LYS A 728 -30.66 16.87 -19.62
N VAL A 729 -30.48 18.15 -19.29
CA VAL A 729 -30.33 19.26 -20.25
C VAL A 729 -29.00 19.16 -21.00
N THR A 730 -27.88 18.99 -20.30
CA THR A 730 -26.53 18.96 -20.88
C THR A 730 -26.07 17.56 -21.29
N ALA A 731 -27.00 16.65 -21.57
CA ALA A 731 -26.71 15.23 -21.76
C ALA A 731 -25.74 14.91 -22.93
N GLU A 732 -25.71 15.77 -23.95
CA GLU A 732 -24.76 15.68 -25.08
C GLU A 732 -23.53 16.58 -24.92
N LEU A 733 -23.56 17.51 -23.95
CA LEU A 733 -22.54 18.55 -23.71
C LEU A 733 -21.63 18.24 -22.50
N THR A 734 -22.04 17.31 -21.64
CA THR A 734 -21.35 16.95 -20.40
C THR A 734 -20.97 15.48 -20.40
N PHE A 735 -19.68 15.18 -20.54
CA PHE A 735 -19.17 13.85 -20.27
C PHE A 735 -19.29 13.57 -18.77
N THR A 736 -19.85 12.42 -18.37
CA THR A 736 -19.86 11.99 -16.96
C THR A 736 -18.79 10.94 -16.64
N ASN A 737 -18.15 10.39 -17.68
CA ASN A 737 -17.09 9.40 -17.65
C ASN A 737 -16.54 9.19 -19.08
N SER A 738 -15.36 8.57 -19.19
CA SER A 738 -14.64 8.39 -20.45
C SER A 738 -15.29 7.41 -21.43
N VAL A 739 -16.11 6.46 -20.96
CA VAL A 739 -16.89 5.55 -21.84
C VAL A 739 -17.84 6.36 -22.72
N GLN A 740 -18.47 7.41 -22.19
CA GLN A 740 -19.30 8.30 -23.02
C GLN A 740 -18.50 9.09 -24.05
N LEU A 741 -17.23 9.41 -23.79
CA LEU A 741 -16.38 10.09 -24.77
C LEU A 741 -16.01 9.15 -25.92
N VAL A 742 -15.64 7.89 -25.63
CA VAL A 742 -15.43 6.88 -26.68
C VAL A 742 -16.71 6.70 -27.51
N GLN A 743 -17.88 6.58 -26.87
CA GLN A 743 -19.18 6.49 -27.57
C GLN A 743 -19.46 7.71 -28.48
N SER A 744 -19.11 8.93 -28.05
CA SER A 744 -19.26 10.12 -28.90
C SER A 744 -18.24 10.16 -30.04
N LEU A 745 -17.02 9.66 -29.83
CA LEU A 745 -15.98 9.58 -30.86
C LEU A 745 -16.29 8.49 -31.91
N GLU A 746 -16.76 7.30 -31.50
CA GLU A 746 -17.30 6.28 -32.41
C GLU A 746 -18.43 6.84 -33.28
N LYS A 747 -19.40 7.55 -32.67
CA LYS A 747 -20.53 8.20 -33.37
C LYS A 747 -20.08 9.33 -34.31
N TYR A 748 -18.91 9.91 -34.11
CA TYR A 748 -18.31 10.94 -34.97
C TYR A 748 -17.53 10.30 -36.14
N VAL A 749 -16.82 9.21 -35.89
CA VAL A 749 -16.19 8.36 -36.92
C VAL A 749 -17.25 7.74 -37.84
N SER A 750 -18.30 7.13 -37.29
CA SER A 750 -19.36 6.44 -38.05
C SER A 750 -20.21 7.38 -38.93
N LYS A 751 -20.10 8.69 -38.75
CA LYS A 751 -20.71 9.73 -39.60
C LYS A 751 -19.78 10.25 -40.71
N GLY A 752 -18.53 9.77 -40.79
CA GLY A 752 -17.53 10.28 -41.73
C GLY A 752 -17.00 11.68 -41.39
N PHE A 753 -17.16 12.14 -40.14
CA PHE A 753 -16.69 13.46 -39.71
C PHE A 753 -15.24 13.45 -39.21
N PHE A 754 -14.74 12.27 -38.80
CA PHE A 754 -13.34 12.05 -38.46
C PHE A 754 -12.49 11.95 -39.74
N LYS A 755 -11.37 12.67 -39.79
CA LYS A 755 -10.49 12.83 -40.95
C LYS A 755 -9.03 12.74 -40.54
N SER A 756 -8.13 12.55 -41.51
CA SER A 756 -6.68 12.69 -41.28
C SER A 756 -6.27 14.06 -40.73
N THR A 757 -7.06 15.11 -41.00
CA THR A 757 -6.88 16.46 -40.47
C THR A 757 -7.52 16.72 -39.10
N THR A 758 -8.22 15.74 -38.49
CA THR A 758 -8.87 15.96 -37.19
C THR A 758 -7.85 16.12 -36.07
N CYS A 759 -7.77 17.31 -35.49
CA CYS A 759 -7.10 17.59 -34.24
C CYS A 759 -8.07 17.44 -33.06
N PHE A 760 -7.53 17.29 -31.85
CA PHE A 760 -8.25 17.37 -30.59
C PHE A 760 -7.79 18.59 -29.81
N ILE A 761 -8.70 19.14 -29.00
CA ILE A 761 -8.46 20.28 -28.12
C ILE A 761 -8.80 19.87 -26.69
N THR A 762 -7.92 20.14 -25.74
CA THR A 762 -8.20 19.99 -24.30
C THR A 762 -7.87 21.27 -23.54
N ALA A 763 -8.67 21.63 -22.52
CA ALA A 763 -8.40 22.79 -21.67
C ALA A 763 -8.77 22.56 -20.19
N ASP A 764 -7.95 23.07 -19.26
CA ASP A 764 -8.14 23.08 -17.80
C ASP A 764 -8.67 24.47 -17.39
N VAL A 765 -9.89 24.59 -16.86
CA VAL A 765 -10.45 25.88 -16.39
C VAL A 765 -9.84 26.25 -15.03
N LYS A 766 -9.06 27.34 -14.97
CA LYS A 766 -8.33 27.70 -13.75
C LYS A 766 -9.26 28.08 -12.60
N ASN A 767 -9.09 27.37 -11.48
CA ASN A 767 -9.68 27.71 -10.17
C ASN A 767 -11.22 27.87 -10.16
N LEU A 768 -11.95 27.26 -11.10
CA LEU A 768 -13.39 27.46 -11.37
C LEU A 768 -14.24 27.77 -10.12
N TYR A 769 -14.27 26.85 -9.15
CA TYR A 769 -15.09 26.99 -7.94
C TYR A 769 -14.84 28.26 -7.11
N THR A 770 -13.64 28.81 -7.14
CA THR A 770 -13.23 29.99 -6.33
C THR A 770 -13.33 31.31 -7.09
N VAL A 771 -13.33 31.30 -8.42
CA VAL A 771 -13.30 32.53 -9.25
C VAL A 771 -14.69 33.04 -9.62
N ILE A 772 -15.72 32.18 -9.65
CA ILE A 772 -17.09 32.55 -10.04
C ILE A 772 -17.59 33.79 -9.24
N PRO A 773 -18.02 34.86 -9.91
CA PRO A 773 -18.56 36.05 -9.26
C PRO A 773 -19.94 35.74 -8.67
N ARG A 774 -20.23 36.27 -7.48
CA ARG A 774 -21.50 36.04 -6.77
C ARG A 774 -22.72 36.44 -7.60
N GLU A 775 -22.65 37.59 -8.26
CA GLU A 775 -23.76 38.15 -9.04
C GLU A 775 -23.91 37.47 -10.41
N GLY A 776 -22.82 37.20 -11.13
CA GLY A 776 -22.87 36.44 -12.38
C GLY A 776 -23.43 35.03 -12.18
N GLY A 777 -22.96 34.31 -11.17
CA GLY A 777 -23.50 32.99 -10.81
C GLY A 777 -24.94 33.02 -10.30
N ARG A 778 -25.39 34.11 -9.63
CA ARG A 778 -26.81 34.33 -9.33
C ARG A 778 -27.63 34.41 -10.60
N GLN A 779 -27.20 35.21 -11.56
CA GLN A 779 -27.94 35.44 -12.80
C GLN A 779 -27.99 34.19 -13.68
N ALA A 780 -26.88 33.47 -13.84
CA ALA A 780 -26.84 32.18 -14.56
C ALA A 780 -27.77 31.14 -13.91
N LEU A 781 -27.79 31.04 -12.58
CA LEU A 781 -28.73 30.17 -11.86
C LEU A 781 -30.19 30.59 -12.06
N ILE A 782 -30.49 31.89 -12.09
CA ILE A 782 -31.85 32.38 -12.34
C ILE A 782 -32.27 32.07 -13.78
N ARG A 783 -31.46 32.40 -14.79
CA ARG A 783 -31.75 32.11 -16.21
C ARG A 783 -31.96 30.62 -16.46
N PHE A 784 -31.10 29.76 -15.89
CA PHE A 784 -31.26 28.31 -15.95
C PHE A 784 -32.58 27.83 -15.32
N LEU A 785 -32.98 28.42 -14.19
CA LEU A 785 -34.26 28.08 -13.53
C LEU A 785 -35.46 28.64 -14.31
N GLU A 786 -35.37 29.80 -14.95
CA GLU A 786 -36.42 30.36 -15.80
C GLU A 786 -36.64 29.49 -17.04
N GLN A 787 -35.57 28.99 -17.66
CA GLN A 787 -35.62 28.14 -18.84
C GLN A 787 -36.05 26.68 -18.56
N TYR A 788 -35.64 26.10 -17.43
CA TYR A 788 -35.81 24.67 -17.14
C TYR A 788 -36.67 24.35 -15.91
N SER A 789 -37.54 25.26 -15.48
CA SER A 789 -38.56 25.01 -14.45
C SER A 789 -39.98 25.08 -14.99
N ASN A 790 -40.92 24.46 -14.28
CA ASN A 790 -42.33 24.44 -14.67
C ASN A 790 -43.00 25.69 -14.07
N GLN A 791 -43.25 26.71 -14.89
CA GLN A 791 -43.90 27.96 -14.49
C GLN A 791 -43.17 28.65 -13.31
N GLY A 792 -41.84 28.71 -13.36
CA GLY A 792 -41.00 29.30 -12.31
C GLY A 792 -40.87 28.43 -11.05
N LYS A 793 -41.18 27.13 -11.12
CA LYS A 793 -41.19 26.20 -9.97
C LYS A 793 -40.58 24.83 -10.28
N ILE A 794 -39.96 24.25 -9.26
CA ILE A 794 -39.47 22.87 -9.22
C ILE A 794 -40.15 22.19 -8.03
N GLY A 795 -41.16 21.38 -8.32
CA GLY A 795 -42.12 20.88 -7.34
C GLY A 795 -42.82 22.02 -6.60
N THR A 796 -42.68 22.05 -5.28
CA THR A 796 -43.22 23.09 -4.38
C THR A 796 -42.32 24.32 -4.23
N LEU A 797 -41.10 24.30 -4.78
CA LEU A 797 -40.12 25.37 -4.64
C LEU A 797 -40.21 26.34 -5.83
N SER A 798 -40.14 27.65 -5.58
CA SER A 798 -39.98 28.66 -6.64
C SER A 798 -38.52 29.09 -6.81
N ILE A 799 -38.20 29.80 -7.89
CA ILE A 799 -36.85 30.35 -8.15
C ILE A 799 -36.32 31.14 -6.95
N ASP A 800 -37.12 32.02 -6.35
CA ASP A 800 -36.74 32.79 -5.15
C ASP A 800 -36.44 31.88 -3.93
N HIS A 801 -37.24 30.84 -3.69
CA HIS A 801 -36.95 29.87 -2.61
C HIS A 801 -35.62 29.12 -2.86
N ILE A 802 -35.35 28.74 -4.11
CA ILE A 802 -34.09 28.08 -4.50
C ILE A 802 -32.91 29.05 -4.36
N TRP A 803 -33.07 30.31 -4.79
CA TRP A 803 -32.04 31.34 -4.63
C TRP A 803 -31.77 31.66 -3.15
N LYS A 804 -32.79 31.78 -2.30
CA LYS A 804 -32.59 31.99 -0.84
C LYS A 804 -31.79 30.86 -0.19
N MET A 805 -32.02 29.61 -0.60
CA MET A 805 -31.20 28.46 -0.16
C MET A 805 -29.76 28.54 -0.72
N ALA A 806 -29.60 28.81 -2.02
CA ALA A 806 -28.29 28.91 -2.67
C ALA A 806 -27.44 30.04 -2.06
N ARG A 807 -28.04 31.22 -1.91
CA ARG A 807 -27.45 32.40 -1.27
C ARG A 807 -27.00 32.09 0.14
N LEU A 808 -27.82 31.46 0.97
CA LEU A 808 -27.42 31.11 2.35
C LEU A 808 -26.21 30.17 2.35
N ILE A 809 -26.16 29.18 1.45
CA ILE A 809 -25.00 28.29 1.34
C ILE A 809 -23.73 29.08 0.94
N LEU A 810 -23.85 30.08 0.07
CA LEU A 810 -22.73 30.92 -0.38
C LEU A 810 -22.30 31.96 0.67
N ASP A 811 -23.24 32.64 1.32
CA ASP A 811 -23.03 33.67 2.33
C ASP A 811 -22.47 33.10 3.66
N ASN A 812 -22.83 31.87 4.01
CA ASN A 812 -22.41 31.20 5.25
C ASN A 812 -21.29 30.14 5.04
N ASN A 813 -20.51 30.24 3.95
CA ASN A 813 -19.27 29.46 3.77
C ASN A 813 -18.15 29.97 4.69
N THR A 814 -18.24 29.67 5.99
CA THR A 814 -17.20 29.97 6.99
C THR A 814 -16.53 28.71 7.52
N PHE A 815 -15.25 28.83 7.89
CA PHE A 815 -14.40 27.69 8.26
C PHE A 815 -13.26 28.08 9.21
N ALA A 816 -12.73 27.09 9.93
CA ALA A 816 -11.49 27.23 10.69
C ALA A 816 -10.27 26.83 9.85
N TYR A 817 -9.18 27.60 9.95
CA TYR A 817 -7.86 27.25 9.43
C TYR A 817 -6.75 27.83 10.32
N ASN A 818 -5.70 27.06 10.59
CA ASN A 818 -4.52 27.49 11.36
C ASN A 818 -4.80 28.28 12.65
N GLY A 819 -5.83 27.88 13.42
CA GLY A 819 -6.22 28.53 14.68
C GLY A 819 -7.11 29.78 14.55
N LYS A 820 -7.47 30.17 13.32
CA LYS A 820 -8.29 31.34 12.99
C LYS A 820 -9.57 30.95 12.25
N TYR A 821 -10.52 31.88 12.13
CA TYR A 821 -11.74 31.72 11.33
C TYR A 821 -11.68 32.55 10.05
N TYR A 822 -12.26 32.01 8.98
CA TYR A 822 -12.30 32.63 7.66
C TYR A 822 -13.69 32.50 7.04
N LYS A 823 -14.01 33.44 6.14
CA LYS A 823 -15.22 33.47 5.31
C LYS A 823 -14.83 33.45 3.83
N GLN A 824 -15.53 32.64 3.02
CA GLN A 824 -15.35 32.66 1.57
C GLN A 824 -16.25 33.74 0.93
N ILE A 825 -15.62 34.77 0.36
CA ILE A 825 -16.29 35.92 -0.25
C ILE A 825 -16.46 35.80 -1.77
N ARG A 826 -15.71 34.93 -2.46
CA ARG A 826 -15.83 34.69 -3.91
C ARG A 826 -16.00 33.20 -4.23
N GLY A 827 -16.76 32.88 -5.28
CA GLY A 827 -17.07 31.51 -5.66
C GLY A 827 -17.86 30.74 -4.59
N GLY A 828 -17.65 29.43 -4.52
CA GLY A 828 -18.19 28.54 -3.50
C GLY A 828 -17.16 27.53 -2.98
N ALA A 829 -17.48 26.87 -1.87
CA ALA A 829 -16.58 25.94 -1.21
C ALA A 829 -16.38 24.64 -2.01
N MET A 830 -15.12 24.29 -2.34
CA MET A 830 -14.75 23.06 -3.08
C MET A 830 -15.14 21.73 -2.37
N GLY A 831 -15.70 21.78 -1.16
CA GLY A 831 -16.27 20.62 -0.45
C GLY A 831 -17.80 20.66 -0.27
N SER A 832 -18.48 21.66 -0.84
CA SER A 832 -19.94 21.84 -0.77
C SER A 832 -20.63 21.19 -1.98
N ALA A 833 -21.64 20.36 -1.74
CA ALA A 833 -22.32 19.62 -2.80
C ALA A 833 -23.00 20.52 -3.84
N PHE A 834 -23.66 21.59 -3.41
CA PHE A 834 -24.30 22.57 -4.29
C PHE A 834 -23.30 23.30 -5.20
N THR A 835 -22.07 23.56 -4.72
CA THR A 835 -21.06 24.32 -5.47
C THR A 835 -20.68 23.64 -6.80
N GLN A 836 -20.78 22.31 -6.90
CA GLN A 836 -20.53 21.62 -8.17
C GLN A 836 -21.58 21.94 -9.24
N VAL A 837 -22.87 21.82 -8.92
CA VAL A 837 -23.94 22.13 -9.88
C VAL A 837 -24.03 23.63 -10.18
N TYR A 838 -23.74 24.50 -9.20
CA TYR A 838 -23.66 25.95 -9.39
C TYR A 838 -22.58 26.36 -10.39
N ALA A 839 -21.36 25.81 -10.27
CA ALA A 839 -20.28 26.06 -11.22
C ALA A 839 -20.59 25.52 -12.62
N ASN A 840 -21.18 24.33 -12.70
CA ASN A 840 -21.63 23.75 -13.96
C ASN A 840 -22.68 24.61 -14.69
N ILE A 841 -23.63 25.20 -13.95
CA ILE A 841 -24.65 26.11 -14.52
C ILE A 841 -24.01 27.43 -15.00
N TYR A 842 -23.01 27.96 -14.27
CA TYR A 842 -22.27 29.15 -14.71
C TYR A 842 -21.48 28.89 -16.00
N MET A 843 -20.75 27.76 -16.06
CA MET A 843 -20.02 27.35 -17.26
C MET A 843 -20.96 27.16 -18.46
N LEU A 844 -22.16 26.61 -18.26
CA LEU A 844 -23.15 26.41 -19.32
C LEU A 844 -23.52 27.71 -20.05
N GLU A 845 -23.49 28.87 -19.39
CA GLU A 845 -23.75 30.16 -20.03
C GLU A 845 -22.52 30.69 -20.79
N TRP A 846 -21.32 30.51 -20.21
CA TRP A 846 -20.06 30.91 -20.86
C TRP A 846 -19.79 30.06 -22.12
N GLU A 847 -20.03 28.75 -22.09
CA GLU A 847 -19.64 27.82 -23.16
C GLU A 847 -20.55 27.80 -24.40
N GLN A 848 -21.67 28.54 -24.41
CA GLN A 848 -22.65 28.54 -25.51
C GLN A 848 -22.03 28.81 -26.89
N ASP A 849 -21.15 29.80 -27.02
CA ASP A 849 -20.60 30.21 -28.32
C ASP A 849 -19.71 29.10 -28.91
N LEU A 850 -18.94 28.41 -28.05
CA LEU A 850 -18.13 27.25 -28.44
C LEU A 850 -19.04 26.06 -28.82
N ILE A 851 -20.15 25.84 -28.12
CA ILE A 851 -21.12 24.80 -28.49
C ILE A 851 -21.72 25.08 -29.87
N ILE A 852 -22.18 26.31 -30.11
CA ILE A 852 -22.79 26.72 -31.38
C ILE A 852 -21.79 26.57 -32.53
N HIS A 853 -20.53 26.98 -32.31
CA HIS A 853 -19.45 26.78 -33.27
C HIS A 853 -19.20 25.30 -33.58
N GLN A 854 -19.01 24.43 -32.56
CA GLN A 854 -18.82 23.00 -32.81
C GLN A 854 -20.01 22.38 -33.54
N GLN A 855 -21.25 22.76 -33.20
CA GLN A 855 -22.46 22.31 -33.89
C GLN A 855 -22.49 22.71 -35.37
N GLN A 856 -22.10 23.94 -35.71
CA GLN A 856 -22.02 24.43 -37.09
C GLN A 856 -21.01 23.63 -37.94
N HIS A 857 -19.89 23.25 -37.34
CA HIS A 857 -18.83 22.48 -38.01
C HIS A 857 -19.02 20.94 -37.91
N ASN A 858 -20.12 20.47 -37.31
CA ASN A 858 -20.42 19.06 -36.98
C ASN A 858 -19.42 18.39 -36.00
N GLU A 859 -18.65 19.21 -35.29
CA GLU A 859 -17.58 18.82 -34.37
C GLU A 859 -18.10 18.47 -32.96
N ILE A 860 -17.32 17.71 -32.19
CA ILE A 860 -17.62 17.42 -30.78
C ILE A 860 -17.28 18.64 -29.92
N TYR A 861 -18.22 19.02 -29.05
CA TYR A 861 -17.95 19.73 -27.79
C TYR A 861 -18.32 18.83 -26.61
N GLY A 862 -17.53 18.82 -25.53
CA GLY A 862 -18.03 18.36 -24.24
C GLY A 862 -17.09 18.62 -23.07
N ARG A 863 -17.67 18.84 -21.88
CA ARG A 863 -16.92 19.17 -20.65
C ARG A 863 -17.16 18.14 -19.54
N TYR A 864 -16.11 17.87 -18.77
CA TYR A 864 -16.15 17.15 -17.49
C TYR A 864 -15.69 18.11 -16.39
N ILE A 865 -16.65 18.78 -15.75
CA ILE A 865 -16.40 19.69 -14.63
C ILE A 865 -15.48 20.87 -15.03
N ASP A 866 -14.18 20.77 -14.73
CA ASP A 866 -13.12 21.75 -15.01
C ASP A 866 -12.39 21.45 -16.34
N ASP A 867 -12.42 20.18 -16.81
CA ASP A 867 -11.66 19.67 -17.95
C ASP A 867 -12.55 19.73 -19.24
N ILE A 868 -12.24 20.55 -20.24
CA ILE A 868 -12.95 20.67 -21.55
C ILE A 868 -12.29 19.78 -22.64
N PHE A 869 -13.09 19.21 -23.54
CA PHE A 869 -12.66 18.48 -24.75
C PHE A 869 -13.44 18.92 -25.99
N MET A 870 -12.75 19.12 -27.11
CA MET A 870 -13.33 19.34 -28.44
C MET A 870 -12.54 18.57 -29.52
N THR A 871 -13.17 18.26 -30.65
CA THR A 871 -12.48 17.88 -31.90
C THR A 871 -12.46 19.08 -32.83
N THR A 872 -11.48 19.23 -33.73
CA THR A 872 -11.61 20.15 -34.86
C THR A 872 -10.98 19.64 -36.16
N ASN A 873 -11.61 19.99 -37.28
CA ASN A 873 -11.12 19.79 -38.65
C ASN A 873 -10.63 21.10 -39.31
N GLN A 874 -10.73 22.22 -38.62
CA GLN A 874 -10.36 23.56 -39.10
C GLN A 874 -8.84 23.78 -39.00
N THR A 875 -8.34 24.88 -39.59
CA THR A 875 -6.96 25.29 -39.39
C THR A 875 -6.70 25.73 -37.94
N ILE A 876 -5.44 25.64 -37.52
CA ILE A 876 -5.02 26.03 -36.16
C ILE A 876 -5.31 27.52 -35.89
N ASP A 877 -5.24 28.37 -36.90
CA ASP A 877 -5.48 29.81 -36.76
C ASP A 877 -6.97 30.15 -36.60
N GLU A 878 -7.86 29.50 -37.37
CA GLU A 878 -9.32 29.66 -37.23
C GLU A 878 -9.80 29.28 -35.83
N ILE A 879 -9.40 28.11 -35.32
CA ILE A 879 -9.81 27.66 -33.99
C ILE A 879 -9.17 28.48 -32.86
N ASN A 880 -7.95 29.00 -33.05
CA ASN A 880 -7.31 29.93 -32.10
C ASN A 880 -8.06 31.27 -31.99
N ILE A 881 -8.71 31.73 -33.06
CA ILE A 881 -9.56 32.93 -33.02
C ILE A 881 -10.79 32.69 -32.11
N GLU A 882 -11.47 31.55 -32.24
CA GLU A 882 -12.63 31.22 -31.39
C GLU A 882 -12.25 30.99 -29.93
N LEU A 883 -11.13 30.28 -29.67
CA LEU A 883 -10.57 30.15 -28.32
C LEU A 883 -10.16 31.51 -27.73
N GLY A 884 -9.64 32.42 -28.55
CA GLY A 884 -9.32 33.80 -28.18
C GLY A 884 -10.56 34.61 -27.76
N LYS A 885 -11.69 34.48 -28.49
CA LYS A 885 -12.97 35.08 -28.08
C LYS A 885 -13.43 34.53 -26.73
N ALA A 886 -13.40 33.21 -26.54
CA ALA A 886 -13.83 32.55 -25.31
C ALA A 886 -13.00 33.00 -24.08
N GLN A 887 -11.69 33.18 -24.26
CA GLN A 887 -10.76 33.67 -23.22
C GLN A 887 -11.04 35.12 -22.78
N VAL A 888 -11.64 35.96 -23.65
CA VAL A 888 -11.97 37.37 -23.35
C VAL A 888 -13.42 37.56 -22.90
N LYS A 889 -14.31 36.58 -23.18
CA LYS A 889 -15.75 36.62 -22.86
C LYS A 889 -16.06 36.86 -21.38
N ASP A 890 -15.28 36.30 -20.46
CA ASP A 890 -15.44 36.52 -19.02
C ASP A 890 -14.06 36.56 -18.32
N ILE A 891 -13.71 37.70 -17.74
CA ILE A 891 -12.49 37.92 -16.95
C ILE A 891 -12.37 36.98 -15.71
N ASN A 892 -13.44 36.29 -15.34
CA ASN A 892 -13.45 35.28 -14.27
C ASN A 892 -13.11 33.87 -14.75
N ILE A 893 -13.07 33.60 -16.06
CA ILE A 893 -12.77 32.29 -16.65
C ILE A 893 -11.48 32.39 -17.46
N GLU A 894 -10.49 31.56 -17.10
CA GLU A 894 -9.21 31.48 -17.79
C GLU A 894 -8.97 30.01 -18.18
N ILE A 895 -8.78 29.75 -19.48
CA ILE A 895 -8.49 28.42 -20.02
C ILE A 895 -7.04 28.31 -20.51
N GLU A 896 -6.46 27.12 -20.37
CA GLU A 896 -5.18 26.74 -20.99
C GLU A 896 -5.45 25.69 -22.08
N PRO A 897 -5.81 26.09 -23.31
CA PRO A 897 -6.05 25.15 -24.41
C PRO A 897 -4.76 24.51 -24.93
N THR A 898 -4.84 23.24 -25.29
CA THR A 898 -3.80 22.48 -25.99
C THR A 898 -4.44 21.81 -27.21
N ILE A 899 -3.87 22.02 -28.39
CA ILE A 899 -4.35 21.45 -29.67
C ILE A 899 -3.31 20.44 -30.17
N ALA A 900 -3.72 19.20 -30.45
CA ALA A 900 -2.84 18.16 -31.03
C ALA A 900 -3.63 17.02 -31.68
N THR A 901 -2.98 16.25 -32.57
CA THR A 901 -3.49 14.97 -33.09
C THR A 901 -3.45 13.83 -32.07
N SER A 902 -2.79 14.02 -30.92
CA SER A 902 -2.87 13.13 -29.75
C SER A 902 -2.98 13.93 -28.46
N VAL A 903 -4.01 13.65 -27.65
CA VAL A 903 -4.28 14.35 -26.38
C VAL A 903 -4.61 13.38 -25.25
N ASN A 904 -4.46 13.85 -24.02
CA ASN A 904 -4.83 13.11 -22.81
C ASN A 904 -6.04 13.78 -22.16
N TYR A 905 -7.14 13.06 -22.03
CA TYR A 905 -8.38 13.57 -21.43
C TYR A 905 -8.98 12.54 -20.47
N LEU A 906 -9.34 12.98 -19.26
CA LEU A 906 -9.74 12.14 -18.13
C LEU A 906 -8.71 11.03 -17.81
N ASP A 907 -8.97 9.82 -18.28
CA ASP A 907 -8.11 8.64 -18.18
C ASP A 907 -7.92 7.92 -19.53
N LEU A 908 -8.12 8.65 -20.64
CA LEU A 908 -7.82 8.25 -22.01
C LEU A 908 -6.64 9.04 -22.58
N THR A 909 -5.83 8.36 -23.39
CA THR A 909 -5.04 8.98 -24.47
C THR A 909 -5.81 8.71 -25.76
N ILE A 910 -6.07 9.77 -26.52
CA ILE A 910 -6.89 9.76 -27.74
C ILE A 910 -6.00 10.26 -28.87
N THR A 911 -5.87 9.48 -29.93
CA THR A 911 -4.93 9.72 -31.04
C THR A 911 -5.64 9.56 -32.37
N ASN A 912 -5.29 10.43 -33.33
CA ASN A 912 -5.65 10.32 -34.73
C ASN A 912 -4.45 9.76 -35.50
N GLU A 913 -4.54 8.51 -35.93
CA GLU A 913 -3.53 7.84 -36.75
C GLU A 913 -3.95 7.96 -38.23
N ASN A 914 -3.67 9.13 -38.81
CA ASN A 914 -3.91 9.48 -40.22
C ASN A 914 -5.36 9.26 -40.71
N GLY A 915 -6.36 9.42 -39.84
CA GLY A 915 -7.78 9.19 -40.10
C GLY A 915 -8.35 7.98 -39.37
N GLN A 916 -7.54 7.21 -38.65
CA GLN A 916 -7.99 6.15 -37.76
C GLN A 916 -8.04 6.64 -36.31
N LEU A 917 -9.16 6.39 -35.61
CA LEU A 917 -9.32 6.73 -34.21
C LEU A 917 -8.68 5.64 -33.33
N ARG A 918 -7.67 6.03 -32.53
CA ARG A 918 -7.08 5.17 -31.51
C ARG A 918 -7.33 5.71 -30.11
N THR A 919 -7.82 4.87 -29.20
CA THR A 919 -7.95 5.19 -27.78
C THR A 919 -7.21 4.18 -26.93
N THR A 920 -6.54 4.65 -25.88
CA THR A 920 -5.81 3.83 -24.90
C THR A 920 -5.95 4.42 -23.50
N ILE A 921 -5.63 3.67 -22.44
CA ILE A 921 -5.73 4.19 -21.07
C ILE A 921 -4.53 5.09 -20.74
N TYR A 922 -4.83 6.34 -20.39
CA TYR A 922 -3.82 7.29 -19.91
C TYR A 922 -3.44 7.01 -18.46
N HIS A 923 -2.15 6.76 -18.23
CA HIS A 923 -1.55 6.68 -16.90
C HIS A 923 -0.63 7.87 -16.67
N LYS A 924 -0.95 8.74 -15.69
CA LYS A 924 -0.10 9.89 -15.32
C LYS A 924 1.32 9.41 -14.95
N PRO A 925 2.40 10.12 -15.34
CA PRO A 925 3.78 9.74 -15.01
C PRO A 925 4.07 9.54 -13.51
N THR A 926 3.29 10.17 -12.62
CA THR A 926 3.41 10.03 -11.15
C THR A 926 2.31 9.18 -10.50
N ALA A 927 1.45 8.52 -11.29
CA ALA A 927 0.52 7.53 -10.79
C ALA A 927 1.25 6.19 -10.67
N GLU A 928 1.53 5.76 -9.45
CA GLU A 928 2.14 4.44 -9.23
C GLU A 928 1.23 3.31 -9.76
N PRO A 929 1.80 2.18 -10.18
CA PRO A 929 1.10 0.91 -10.37
C PRO A 929 0.67 0.32 -9.00
N TYR A 930 -0.18 1.07 -8.29
CA TYR A 930 -0.66 0.78 -6.95
C TYR A 930 -2.12 0.31 -7.01
N TYR A 931 -2.31 -1.00 -6.89
CA TYR A 931 -3.58 -1.54 -6.42
C TYR A 931 -3.60 -1.56 -4.88
N LEU A 932 -4.77 -1.81 -4.30
CA LEU A 932 -4.87 -2.07 -2.85
C LEU A 932 -4.06 -3.33 -2.53
N PRO A 933 -3.00 -3.29 -1.69
CA PRO A 933 -2.18 -4.47 -1.43
C PRO A 933 -3.01 -5.64 -0.90
N TYR A 934 -2.81 -6.83 -1.46
CA TYR A 934 -3.55 -8.05 -1.09
C TYR A 934 -3.37 -8.41 0.39
N THR A 935 -2.24 -8.02 0.97
CA THR A 935 -1.95 -8.17 2.40
C THR A 935 -2.83 -7.30 3.31
N SER A 936 -3.59 -6.33 2.79
CA SER A 936 -4.42 -5.42 3.61
C SER A 936 -5.70 -6.09 4.16
N ASP A 937 -6.13 -5.68 5.35
CA ASP A 937 -7.32 -6.22 6.02
C ASP A 937 -8.63 -5.61 5.48
N HIS A 938 -8.91 -5.86 4.20
CA HIS A 938 -10.17 -5.54 3.53
C HIS A 938 -10.95 -6.83 3.22
N PRO A 939 -12.30 -6.77 3.17
CA PRO A 939 -13.13 -7.92 2.74
C PRO A 939 -12.70 -8.50 1.39
N HIS A 940 -12.48 -9.82 1.31
CA HIS A 940 -11.95 -10.53 0.13
C HIS A 940 -12.66 -10.18 -1.19
N ARG A 941 -13.97 -9.86 -1.16
CA ARG A 941 -14.71 -9.36 -2.33
C ARG A 941 -14.06 -8.15 -3.02
N TYR A 942 -13.34 -7.30 -2.29
CA TYR A 942 -12.60 -6.17 -2.89
C TYR A 942 -11.38 -6.68 -3.66
N HIS A 943 -10.63 -7.62 -3.08
CA HIS A 943 -9.48 -8.23 -3.74
C HIS A 943 -9.88 -9.08 -4.96
N ARG A 944 -10.93 -9.92 -4.87
CA ARG A 944 -11.48 -10.66 -6.02
C ARG A 944 -11.94 -9.72 -7.14
N ASN A 945 -12.57 -8.58 -6.82
CA ASN A 945 -13.13 -7.68 -7.84
C ASN A 945 -12.12 -6.68 -8.45
N VAL A 946 -10.97 -6.40 -7.82
CA VAL A 946 -9.98 -5.45 -8.36
C VAL A 946 -9.48 -5.87 -9.76
N PRO A 947 -8.96 -7.10 -9.99
CA PRO A 947 -8.51 -7.54 -11.31
C PRO A 947 -9.61 -7.45 -12.38
N TYR A 948 -10.79 -8.01 -12.11
CA TYR A 948 -11.95 -7.98 -13.00
C TYR A 948 -12.35 -6.55 -13.38
N SER A 949 -12.38 -5.62 -12.41
CA SER A 949 -12.73 -4.22 -12.65
C SER A 949 -11.68 -3.45 -13.47
N ALA A 950 -10.42 -3.88 -13.42
CA ALA A 950 -9.35 -3.32 -14.23
C ALA A 950 -9.44 -3.80 -15.69
N LEU A 951 -9.65 -5.09 -15.93
CA LEU A 951 -9.88 -5.63 -17.28
C LEU A 951 -11.14 -5.06 -17.93
N LEU A 952 -12.25 -4.96 -17.19
CA LEU A 952 -13.49 -4.33 -17.65
C LEU A 952 -13.29 -2.85 -18.03
N ARG A 953 -12.32 -2.15 -17.42
CA ARG A 953 -11.96 -0.78 -17.80
C ARG A 953 -11.07 -0.77 -19.05
N ALA A 954 -10.11 -1.68 -19.15
CA ALA A 954 -9.24 -1.83 -20.34
C ALA A 954 -10.07 -2.14 -21.60
N ALA A 955 -10.89 -3.19 -21.55
CA ALA A 955 -11.74 -3.62 -22.67
C ALA A 955 -12.82 -2.61 -23.08
N ARG A 956 -13.04 -1.55 -22.29
CA ARG A 956 -13.97 -0.44 -22.58
C ARG A 956 -13.29 0.84 -23.10
N LEU A 957 -11.96 0.91 -23.10
CA LEU A 957 -11.22 2.15 -23.35
C LEU A 957 -10.05 1.97 -24.34
N CYS A 958 -9.50 0.76 -24.48
CA CYS A 958 -8.55 0.43 -25.55
C CYS A 958 -9.31 0.11 -26.84
N SER A 959 -9.02 0.77 -27.95
CA SER A 959 -9.75 0.59 -29.22
C SER A 959 -9.27 -0.57 -30.09
N ASN A 960 -8.22 -1.31 -29.67
CA ASN A 960 -7.67 -2.47 -30.38
C ASN A 960 -7.14 -3.53 -29.39
N VAL A 961 -6.94 -4.77 -29.88
CA VAL A 961 -6.55 -5.93 -29.08
C VAL A 961 -5.14 -5.80 -28.51
N HIS A 962 -4.21 -5.15 -29.22
CA HIS A 962 -2.81 -5.03 -28.80
C HIS A 962 -2.65 -4.06 -27.63
N ASP A 963 -3.35 -2.93 -27.64
CA ASP A 963 -3.36 -1.98 -26.52
C ASP A 963 -4.15 -2.50 -25.31
N PHE A 964 -5.22 -3.26 -25.56
CA PHE A 964 -5.89 -4.02 -24.49
C PHE A 964 -4.94 -5.04 -23.85
N ASN A 965 -4.20 -5.81 -24.66
CA ASN A 965 -3.24 -6.80 -24.16
C ASN A 965 -2.09 -6.14 -23.37
N ARG A 966 -1.58 -5.00 -23.85
CA ARG A 966 -0.55 -4.21 -23.17
C ARG A 966 -1.01 -3.70 -21.80
N GLU A 967 -2.27 -3.24 -21.69
CA GLU A 967 -2.85 -2.90 -20.39
C GLU A 967 -3.13 -4.14 -19.53
N ARG A 968 -3.59 -5.27 -20.09
CA ARG A 968 -3.76 -6.56 -19.38
C ARG A 968 -2.43 -6.99 -18.72
N GLN A 969 -1.33 -6.95 -19.46
CA GLN A 969 0.02 -7.23 -18.96
C GLN A 969 0.44 -6.24 -17.85
N ARG A 970 0.21 -4.93 -18.05
CA ARG A 970 0.43 -3.90 -17.02
C ARG A 970 -0.38 -4.18 -15.74
N ILE A 971 -1.61 -4.64 -15.87
CA ILE A 971 -2.50 -4.99 -14.75
C ILE A 971 -1.94 -6.21 -13.99
N ASP A 972 -1.54 -7.30 -14.67
CA ASP A 972 -0.94 -8.50 -14.04
C ASP A 972 0.31 -8.10 -13.22
N ILE A 973 1.27 -7.40 -13.86
CA ILE A 973 2.47 -6.85 -13.19
C ILE A 973 2.10 -6.00 -11.96
N SER A 974 1.12 -5.11 -12.08
CA SER A 974 0.70 -4.21 -10.99
C SER A 974 0.03 -4.96 -9.83
N LEU A 975 -0.62 -6.09 -10.09
CA LEU A 975 -1.22 -6.96 -9.08
C LEU A 975 -0.16 -7.80 -8.36
N LEU A 976 0.78 -8.40 -9.09
CA LEU A 976 1.93 -9.12 -8.52
C LEU A 976 2.78 -8.19 -7.62
N LEU A 977 3.06 -6.96 -8.10
CA LEU A 977 3.70 -5.89 -7.33
C LEU A 977 2.87 -5.39 -6.11
N SER A 978 1.62 -5.84 -5.97
CA SER A 978 0.70 -5.54 -4.87
C SER A 978 0.40 -6.78 -3.99
N ASP A 979 1.28 -7.79 -4.00
CA ASP A 979 1.18 -9.08 -3.25
C ASP A 979 0.01 -10.00 -3.66
N TYR A 980 -0.63 -9.85 -4.83
CA TYR A 980 -1.74 -10.73 -5.24
C TYR A 980 -1.25 -12.13 -5.67
N PRO A 981 -1.88 -13.23 -5.22
CA PRO A 981 -1.48 -14.59 -5.62
C PRO A 981 -1.68 -14.85 -7.12
N PRO A 982 -0.72 -15.49 -7.83
CA PRO A 982 -0.84 -15.77 -9.27
C PRO A 982 -2.07 -16.61 -9.66
N LYS A 983 -2.47 -17.61 -8.85
CA LYS A 983 -3.71 -18.40 -9.04
C LYS A 983 -4.94 -17.47 -8.97
N LEU A 984 -4.98 -16.54 -8.00
CA LEU A 984 -6.10 -15.58 -7.88
C LEU A 984 -6.18 -14.62 -9.08
N ILE A 985 -5.05 -14.09 -9.56
CA ILE A 985 -5.04 -13.20 -10.73
C ILE A 985 -5.55 -13.96 -11.96
N SER A 986 -5.00 -15.15 -12.22
CA SER A 986 -5.37 -15.99 -13.36
C SER A 986 -6.85 -16.37 -13.34
N ASN A 987 -7.38 -16.82 -12.19
CA ASN A 987 -8.80 -17.17 -12.07
C ASN A 987 -9.72 -15.94 -12.27
N GLN A 988 -9.35 -14.75 -11.81
CA GLN A 988 -10.17 -13.54 -12.05
C GLN A 988 -10.01 -12.97 -13.47
N PHE A 989 -8.92 -13.25 -14.17
CA PHE A 989 -8.74 -12.96 -15.59
C PHE A 989 -9.59 -13.93 -16.43
N GLN A 990 -9.49 -15.25 -16.21
CA GLN A 990 -10.29 -16.27 -16.88
C GLN A 990 -11.80 -15.99 -16.71
N ARG A 991 -12.23 -15.74 -15.47
CA ARG A 991 -13.60 -15.32 -15.15
C ARG A 991 -14.08 -14.08 -15.92
N PHE A 992 -13.19 -13.12 -16.22
CA PHE A 992 -13.54 -11.97 -17.03
C PHE A 992 -13.86 -12.36 -18.48
N PHE A 993 -13.09 -13.25 -19.08
CA PHE A 993 -13.34 -13.71 -20.45
C PHE A 993 -14.55 -14.67 -20.53
N GLN A 994 -14.69 -15.60 -19.59
CA GLN A 994 -15.83 -16.51 -19.46
C GLN A 994 -17.17 -15.76 -19.35
N VAL A 995 -17.30 -14.86 -18.36
CA VAL A 995 -18.55 -14.08 -18.12
C VAL A 995 -18.95 -13.23 -19.33
N ASN A 996 -18.00 -12.87 -20.19
CA ASN A 996 -18.27 -12.09 -21.39
C ASN A 996 -18.34 -12.91 -22.69
N LYS A 997 -18.18 -14.25 -22.63
CA LYS A 997 -18.10 -15.17 -23.78
C LYS A 997 -16.98 -14.80 -24.77
N ALA A 998 -15.76 -14.63 -24.28
CA ALA A 998 -14.62 -14.14 -25.06
C ALA A 998 -13.29 -14.88 -24.74
N GLU A 999 -13.35 -16.19 -24.50
CA GLU A 999 -12.21 -17.00 -24.05
C GLU A 999 -11.12 -17.22 -25.11
N THR A 1000 -11.46 -17.07 -26.40
CA THR A 1000 -10.51 -17.07 -27.51
C THR A 1000 -9.39 -16.04 -27.31
N LEU A 1001 -9.73 -14.85 -26.79
CA LEU A 1001 -8.81 -13.75 -26.48
C LEU A 1001 -7.81 -14.04 -25.35
N LEU A 1002 -7.98 -15.14 -24.62
CA LEU A 1002 -6.97 -15.62 -23.65
C LEU A 1002 -5.85 -16.43 -24.34
N LYS A 1003 -6.14 -17.02 -25.51
CA LYS A 1003 -5.22 -17.89 -26.28
C LYS A 1003 -4.64 -17.20 -27.52
N TYR A 1004 -5.42 -16.35 -28.19
CA TYR A 1004 -5.06 -15.70 -29.45
C TYR A 1004 -5.54 -14.25 -29.48
N LEU A 1005 -4.68 -13.32 -29.90
CA LEU A 1005 -5.00 -11.90 -30.00
C LEU A 1005 -5.78 -11.59 -31.29
N ASN A 1006 -7.03 -12.04 -31.35
CA ASN A 1006 -7.92 -11.82 -32.49
C ASN A 1006 -8.62 -10.46 -32.38
N GLU A 1007 -8.35 -9.55 -33.32
CA GLU A 1007 -8.97 -8.22 -33.36
C GLU A 1007 -10.49 -8.29 -33.58
N ARG A 1008 -11.00 -9.22 -34.40
CA ARG A 1008 -12.45 -9.35 -34.69
C ARG A 1008 -13.24 -9.76 -33.44
N ASP A 1009 -12.70 -10.68 -32.65
CA ASP A 1009 -13.27 -11.11 -31.38
C ASP A 1009 -13.18 -9.98 -30.34
N TYR A 1010 -12.06 -9.24 -30.34
CA TYR A 1010 -11.88 -8.10 -29.45
C TYR A 1010 -12.86 -6.96 -29.75
N GLN A 1011 -13.11 -6.61 -31.03
CA GLN A 1011 -14.08 -5.58 -31.38
C GLN A 1011 -15.51 -5.94 -30.96
N GLN A 1012 -15.90 -7.21 -31.07
CA GLN A 1012 -17.19 -7.69 -30.54
C GLN A 1012 -17.27 -7.51 -29.01
N LEU A 1013 -16.22 -7.90 -28.28
CA LEU A 1013 -16.13 -7.70 -26.83
C LEU A 1013 -16.14 -6.21 -26.46
N HIS A 1014 -15.39 -5.38 -27.18
CA HIS A 1014 -15.26 -3.94 -26.97
C HIS A 1014 -16.62 -3.25 -27.14
N HIS A 1015 -17.24 -3.38 -28.31
CA HIS A 1015 -18.55 -2.80 -28.62
C HIS A 1015 -19.63 -3.25 -27.62
N LYS A 1016 -19.70 -4.57 -27.34
CA LYS A 1016 -20.59 -5.14 -26.32
C LYS A 1016 -20.39 -4.50 -24.96
N LEU A 1017 -19.16 -4.42 -24.47
CA LEU A 1017 -18.87 -3.86 -23.15
C LEU A 1017 -19.05 -2.34 -23.10
N LEU A 1018 -18.63 -1.61 -24.12
CA LEU A 1018 -18.74 -0.15 -24.21
C LEU A 1018 -20.20 0.30 -24.14
N HIS A 1019 -21.07 -0.32 -24.97
CA HIS A 1019 -22.49 0.04 -25.06
C HIS A 1019 -23.39 -0.62 -24.01
N HIS A 1020 -22.90 -1.62 -23.25
CA HIS A 1020 -23.63 -2.21 -22.13
C HIS A 1020 -23.96 -1.17 -21.04
N THR A 1021 -25.18 -0.63 -21.09
CA THR A 1021 -25.69 0.28 -20.06
C THR A 1021 -25.78 -0.44 -18.71
N THR A 1022 -25.39 0.23 -17.62
CA THR A 1022 -25.70 -0.29 -16.28
C THR A 1022 -27.17 -0.02 -15.96
N ARG A 1023 -27.79 -0.89 -15.14
CA ARG A 1023 -29.17 -0.69 -14.64
C ARG A 1023 -29.44 0.74 -14.13
N LYS A 1024 -28.48 1.34 -13.41
CA LYS A 1024 -28.56 2.73 -12.90
C LYS A 1024 -28.46 3.82 -13.96
N GLN A 1025 -27.95 3.53 -15.15
CA GLN A 1025 -28.00 4.42 -16.30
C GLN A 1025 -29.35 4.28 -17.02
N ALA A 1026 -29.86 3.06 -17.21
CA ALA A 1026 -31.21 2.83 -17.76
C ALA A 1026 -32.30 3.48 -16.90
N GLU A 1027 -32.30 3.21 -15.58
CA GLU A 1027 -33.20 3.83 -14.57
C GLU A 1027 -33.18 5.38 -14.61
N LYS A 1028 -32.09 5.99 -15.07
CA LYS A 1028 -31.97 7.46 -15.22
C LYS A 1028 -32.35 7.97 -16.61
N ARG A 1029 -32.06 7.22 -17.68
CA ARG A 1029 -32.36 7.61 -19.07
C ARG A 1029 -33.87 7.80 -19.25
N ASN A 1030 -34.67 6.93 -18.66
CA ASN A 1030 -36.12 6.85 -18.83
C ASN A 1030 -36.92 7.96 -18.12
N ILE A 1031 -36.30 8.79 -17.27
CA ILE A 1031 -36.99 9.88 -16.57
C ILE A 1031 -36.97 11.14 -17.44
N SER A 1032 -38.11 11.81 -17.64
CA SER A 1032 -38.19 13.06 -18.41
C SER A 1032 -37.72 14.28 -17.60
N ILE A 1033 -37.44 15.41 -18.27
CA ILE A 1033 -37.19 16.68 -17.57
C ILE A 1033 -38.45 17.10 -16.81
N GLU A 1034 -39.63 16.92 -17.41
CA GLU A 1034 -40.91 17.24 -16.78
C GLU A 1034 -41.15 16.47 -15.48
N ASP A 1035 -40.79 15.18 -15.41
CA ASP A 1035 -40.93 14.39 -14.18
C ASP A 1035 -40.00 14.90 -13.08
N LEU A 1036 -38.74 15.18 -13.43
CA LEU A 1036 -37.74 15.73 -12.49
C LEU A 1036 -38.18 17.09 -11.93
N VAL A 1037 -38.87 17.91 -12.74
CA VAL A 1037 -39.34 19.24 -12.38
C VAL A 1037 -40.69 19.22 -11.66
N LYS A 1038 -41.66 18.41 -12.12
CA LYS A 1038 -43.01 18.30 -11.54
C LYS A 1038 -43.02 17.48 -10.24
N LYS A 1039 -42.21 16.42 -10.15
CA LYS A 1039 -42.15 15.51 -8.99
C LYS A 1039 -40.68 15.23 -8.55
N PRO A 1040 -39.90 16.23 -8.10
CA PRO A 1040 -38.48 16.05 -7.82
C PRO A 1040 -38.21 14.94 -6.78
N PRO A 1041 -37.38 13.92 -7.05
CA PRO A 1041 -37.16 12.80 -6.13
C PRO A 1041 -36.60 13.18 -4.73
N VAL A 1042 -36.03 14.38 -4.59
CA VAL A 1042 -35.59 14.93 -3.29
C VAL A 1042 -36.75 15.47 -2.43
N LEU A 1043 -37.86 15.87 -3.06
CA LEU A 1043 -39.09 16.28 -2.39
C LEU A 1043 -40.02 15.09 -2.10
N GLN A 1044 -39.89 13.98 -2.83
CA GLN A 1044 -40.69 12.78 -2.57
C GLN A 1044 -40.33 12.11 -1.23
N PRO A 1045 -41.29 11.49 -0.52
CA PRO A 1045 -40.98 10.58 0.57
C PRO A 1045 -40.23 9.35 0.02
N LYS A 1046 -39.12 8.97 0.64
CA LYS A 1046 -38.36 7.79 0.22
C LYS A 1046 -39.19 6.52 0.44
N ILE A 1047 -39.64 5.92 -0.65
CA ILE A 1047 -40.05 4.52 -0.67
C ILE A 1047 -38.78 3.69 -0.41
N TYR A 1048 -38.79 2.88 0.64
CA TYR A 1048 -37.74 1.91 0.91
C TYR A 1048 -38.21 0.55 0.40
N ASP A 1049 -37.35 -0.18 -0.30
CA ASP A 1049 -37.58 -1.60 -0.52
C ASP A 1049 -37.53 -2.32 0.85
N ASN A 1050 -38.70 -2.74 1.33
CA ASN A 1050 -38.82 -3.42 2.61
C ASN A 1050 -38.27 -4.87 2.57
N LYS A 1051 -37.99 -5.43 1.38
CA LYS A 1051 -37.46 -6.79 1.20
C LYS A 1051 -35.93 -6.87 1.38
N LEU A 1052 -35.21 -5.74 1.37
CA LEU A 1052 -33.74 -5.73 1.30
C LEU A 1052 -33.09 -4.99 2.48
N TRP A 1053 -32.38 -5.74 3.34
CA TRP A 1053 -31.85 -5.20 4.60
C TRP A 1053 -30.36 -5.51 4.78
N TYR A 1054 -29.66 -4.57 5.41
CA TYR A 1054 -28.20 -4.57 5.52
C TYR A 1054 -27.72 -4.34 6.96
N PRO A 1055 -27.66 -5.37 7.84
CA PRO A 1055 -26.92 -5.31 9.10
C PRO A 1055 -25.43 -5.02 8.84
N HIS A 1056 -24.72 -4.41 9.79
CA HIS A 1056 -23.30 -4.03 9.62
C HIS A 1056 -22.44 -4.48 10.82
N TYR A 1057 -21.20 -4.90 10.56
CA TYR A 1057 -20.24 -5.40 11.57
C TYR A 1057 -18.79 -4.99 11.26
N THR A 1058 -17.92 -5.02 12.27
CA THR A 1058 -16.49 -4.67 12.18
C THR A 1058 -15.67 -5.85 11.64
N PHE A 1059 -15.53 -5.91 10.32
CA PHE A 1059 -14.70 -6.90 9.62
C PHE A 1059 -13.23 -6.81 10.05
N GLU A 1060 -12.59 -7.94 10.36
CA GLU A 1060 -11.12 -8.07 10.49
C GLU A 1060 -10.67 -9.48 10.10
N SER A 1061 -9.38 -9.66 9.80
CA SER A 1061 -8.77 -10.94 9.44
C SER A 1061 -8.84 -11.97 10.57
N GLY A 1062 -9.06 -13.24 10.21
CA GLY A 1062 -9.18 -14.37 11.14
C GLY A 1062 -10.62 -14.86 11.25
N HIS A 1063 -11.04 -15.30 12.44
CA HIS A 1063 -12.36 -15.95 12.67
C HIS A 1063 -13.58 -15.10 12.28
N ARG A 1064 -13.43 -13.77 12.11
CA ARG A 1064 -14.48 -12.88 11.60
C ARG A 1064 -14.77 -13.03 10.10
N LEU A 1065 -13.94 -13.73 9.33
CA LEU A 1065 -14.22 -14.05 7.92
C LEU A 1065 -15.47 -14.95 7.80
N GLN A 1066 -15.55 -15.99 8.64
CA GLN A 1066 -16.67 -16.96 8.68
C GLN A 1066 -17.96 -16.38 9.29
N PHE A 1067 -17.94 -15.18 9.88
CA PHE A 1067 -19.12 -14.60 10.52
C PHE A 1067 -20.29 -14.36 9.54
N SER A 1068 -20.02 -14.18 8.24
CA SER A 1068 -21.07 -13.98 7.24
C SER A 1068 -21.92 -15.24 7.00
N SER A 1069 -21.29 -16.41 6.87
CA SER A 1069 -22.02 -17.68 6.69
C SER A 1069 -22.71 -18.11 7.98
N GLN A 1070 -22.05 -17.95 9.13
CA GLN A 1070 -22.67 -18.17 10.45
C GLN A 1070 -23.91 -17.30 10.68
N PHE A 1071 -23.84 -16.01 10.35
CA PHE A 1071 -24.98 -15.09 10.43
C PHE A 1071 -26.11 -15.46 9.45
N GLN A 1072 -25.77 -15.89 8.24
CA GLN A 1072 -26.76 -16.30 7.23
C GLN A 1072 -27.45 -17.62 7.61
N SER A 1073 -26.71 -18.58 8.18
CA SER A 1073 -27.27 -19.81 8.76
C SER A 1073 -28.21 -19.50 9.93
N TRP A 1074 -27.80 -18.62 10.85
CA TRP A 1074 -28.65 -18.13 11.95
C TRP A 1074 -29.93 -17.43 11.44
N TRP A 1075 -29.84 -16.61 10.39
CA TRP A 1075 -31.02 -15.96 9.78
C TRP A 1075 -31.95 -16.97 9.12
N LYS A 1076 -31.42 -17.93 8.34
CA LYS A 1076 -32.19 -19.04 7.76
C LYS A 1076 -32.95 -19.81 8.86
N LYS A 1077 -32.21 -20.30 9.87
CA LYS A 1077 -32.69 -21.10 11.01
C LYS A 1077 -33.84 -20.46 11.78
N TYR A 1078 -33.80 -19.15 12.02
CA TYR A 1078 -34.79 -18.46 12.87
C TYR A 1078 -35.85 -17.64 12.13
N TYR A 1079 -35.61 -17.22 10.88
CA TYR A 1079 -36.46 -16.21 10.24
C TYR A 1079 -36.88 -16.53 8.80
N GLN A 1080 -36.33 -17.55 8.13
CA GLN A 1080 -36.72 -17.93 6.76
C GLN A 1080 -37.47 -19.27 6.66
N TYR A 1081 -38.35 -19.55 7.61
CA TYR A 1081 -39.28 -20.69 7.55
C TYR A 1081 -40.52 -20.38 6.66
N PRO A 1082 -41.27 -21.40 6.17
CA PRO A 1082 -42.29 -21.21 5.13
C PRO A 1082 -43.40 -20.19 5.43
N GLU A 1083 -43.83 -20.10 6.70
CA GLU A 1083 -44.90 -19.22 7.18
C GLU A 1083 -44.39 -17.85 7.68
N SER A 1084 -43.08 -17.58 7.56
CA SER A 1084 -42.48 -16.37 8.14
C SER A 1084 -42.91 -15.09 7.41
N PRO A 1085 -43.42 -14.05 8.12
CA PRO A 1085 -43.65 -12.73 7.54
C PRO A 1085 -42.39 -12.08 6.95
N VAL A 1086 -41.20 -12.58 7.30
CA VAL A 1086 -39.91 -12.12 6.79
C VAL A 1086 -39.17 -13.16 5.93
N LYS A 1087 -39.83 -14.26 5.51
CA LYS A 1087 -39.27 -15.29 4.60
C LYS A 1087 -38.57 -14.69 3.40
N ASN A 1088 -39.26 -13.76 2.73
CA ASN A 1088 -38.84 -13.08 1.51
C ASN A 1088 -37.91 -11.87 1.76
N ILE A 1089 -37.38 -11.71 2.98
CA ILE A 1089 -36.45 -10.64 3.32
C ILE A 1089 -35.00 -11.13 3.25
N ASN A 1090 -34.26 -10.52 2.32
CA ASN A 1090 -32.84 -10.77 2.12
C ASN A 1090 -32.01 -9.89 3.07
N MET A 1091 -31.56 -10.49 4.18
CA MET A 1091 -30.62 -9.90 5.13
C MET A 1091 -29.17 -10.10 4.67
N ARG A 1092 -28.55 -9.05 4.13
CA ARG A 1092 -27.17 -9.08 3.61
C ARG A 1092 -26.20 -8.39 4.58
N LEU A 1093 -25.48 -9.19 5.36
CA LEU A 1093 -24.49 -8.68 6.31
C LEU A 1093 -23.36 -7.94 5.59
N CYS A 1094 -23.05 -6.72 6.06
CA CYS A 1094 -22.05 -5.86 5.44
C CYS A 1094 -20.92 -5.49 6.40
N ALA A 1095 -19.69 -5.57 5.90
CA ALA A 1095 -18.51 -5.05 6.59
C ALA A 1095 -18.56 -3.51 6.69
N ASP A 1096 -18.56 -2.98 7.91
CA ASP A 1096 -18.06 -1.63 8.20
C ASP A 1096 -16.59 -1.55 7.78
N LYS A 1097 -16.10 -0.34 7.44
CA LYS A 1097 -14.70 -0.13 7.11
C LYS A 1097 -13.88 0.22 8.34
N ASN A 1098 -12.84 -0.55 8.61
CA ASN A 1098 -11.81 -0.21 9.58
C ASN A 1098 -11.07 1.08 9.21
N ARG A 1099 -10.29 1.59 10.16
CA ARG A 1099 -9.43 2.76 9.97
C ARG A 1099 -8.28 2.39 9.03
N THR A 1100 -8.16 3.14 7.94
CA THR A 1100 -6.98 3.09 7.06
C THR A 1100 -5.79 3.78 7.71
N LEU A 1101 -4.57 3.60 7.17
CA LEU A 1101 -3.38 4.35 7.61
C LEU A 1101 -3.63 5.87 7.58
N GLU A 1102 -4.36 6.41 6.60
CA GLU A 1102 -4.78 7.81 6.61
C GLU A 1102 -5.57 8.19 7.87
N ASN A 1103 -6.55 7.37 8.27
CA ASN A 1103 -7.36 7.63 9.47
C ASN A 1103 -6.57 7.51 10.78
N LEU A 1104 -5.39 6.88 10.73
CA LEU A 1104 -4.51 6.65 11.88
C LEU A 1104 -3.32 7.63 11.92
N LEU A 1105 -2.96 8.26 10.79
CA LEU A 1105 -1.75 9.08 10.66
C LEU A 1105 -2.01 10.54 10.25
N ILE A 1106 -3.08 10.84 9.51
CA ILE A 1106 -3.34 12.19 8.98
C ILE A 1106 -4.42 12.90 9.79
N HIS A 1107 -3.98 13.75 10.73
CA HIS A 1107 -4.85 14.62 11.53
C HIS A 1107 -5.25 15.89 10.75
N LYS A 1108 -6.11 15.75 9.73
CA LYS A 1108 -6.60 16.89 8.91
C LYS A 1108 -7.45 17.90 9.68
N LYS A 1109 -8.03 17.48 10.79
CA LYS A 1109 -9.13 18.17 11.48
C LYS A 1109 -8.57 18.99 12.66
N PRO A 1110 -8.83 20.31 12.73
CA PRO A 1110 -8.48 21.16 13.87
C PRO A 1110 -9.03 20.63 15.22
N PRO A 1111 -8.49 21.11 16.36
CA PRO A 1111 -8.97 20.73 17.69
C PRO A 1111 -10.47 20.97 17.86
N ALA A 1112 -11.18 20.08 18.55
CA ALA A 1112 -12.64 20.20 18.72
C ALA A 1112 -13.08 21.54 19.34
N ALA A 1113 -12.22 22.17 20.16
CA ALA A 1113 -12.47 23.47 20.77
C ALA A 1113 -12.67 24.62 19.77
N ILE A 1114 -12.04 24.60 18.59
CA ILE A 1114 -12.26 25.63 17.54
C ILE A 1114 -13.41 25.26 16.59
N LEU A 1115 -13.77 23.97 16.51
CA LEU A 1115 -14.82 23.49 15.60
C LEU A 1115 -16.21 23.37 16.23
N LYS A 1116 -16.31 23.42 17.57
CA LYS A 1116 -17.57 23.28 18.32
C LYS A 1116 -17.82 24.42 19.31
N ARG A 1117 -17.15 25.57 19.14
CA ARG A 1117 -17.34 26.73 20.03
C ARG A 1117 -18.71 27.36 19.74
N MET A 1118 -19.69 27.05 20.58
CA MET A 1118 -20.99 27.70 20.60
C MET A 1118 -20.92 28.81 21.64
N GLU A 1119 -20.48 29.99 21.23
CA GLU A 1119 -20.48 31.17 22.11
C GLU A 1119 -21.92 31.65 22.31
N PRO A 1120 -22.35 31.95 23.55
CA PRO A 1120 -23.58 32.67 23.77
C PRO A 1120 -23.39 34.11 23.27
N THR A 1121 -23.94 34.42 22.10
CA THR A 1121 -24.01 35.81 21.64
C THR A 1121 -24.88 36.59 22.62
N ASN A 1122 -24.37 37.70 23.16
CA ASN A 1122 -25.19 38.64 23.93
C ASN A 1122 -26.42 39.03 23.08
N SER A 1123 -27.58 39.05 23.73
CA SER A 1123 -28.90 39.32 23.17
C SER A 1123 -29.11 40.80 22.84
#